data_AF-A0A7K0NZV4-F1
#
_entry.id   AF-A0A7K0NZV4-F1
#
_cell.length_a   1.000
_cell.length_b   1.000
_cell.length_c   1.000
_cell.angle_alpha   90.00
_cell.angle_beta   90.00
_cell.angle_gamma   90.00
#
_symmetry.space_group_name_H-M   'P 1'
#
loop_
_entity.id
_entity.type
_entity.pdbx_description
1 polymer ?
#
loop_
_entity_poly.entity_id
_entity_poly.type
_entity_poly.pdbx_seq_one_letter_code
_entity_poly.pdbx_strand_id
1 'polypeptide(L)'
;MSAKRQGLAFSNTRMVVQLHGPTRWTLDANQAAFSSRDQLVVDFMERRSMGWADELISPSHYLVEWLRTAALIDADTEVRVIKNANSHLAESLGVGSMGGGGSLETEALSNPEPLREIVLFARHEDRKGFTTFCDAIDLIADELTEAGVTVTFLGAWGAIAGRPSPLVLFERARRWTMPLLVLPGLGRADAASYLTARPGALVVVPSAVENSPYAVSEALALRLPVLTSSNGGARELISSDCWTTSLFDGTAEGLAAAVRERCDNGVAASQPATSSQNVDQAWLNFHEDQSVLVSRGPKSRQRPSNAAERPLVTVGITHFERPLLMLDAVMSMLRQDYENIEIVVVDDGSRMPGTIELLADLEPTLVGLGVRLVRRPNGYLGAARNTVLQEARGTYVLFLDDDDIAFPSLVSTLVEAAQCTSSAAVVALNLFMQEHTRPTWRSRPETFDEPVAYVPVGGPVSVGAIENTLGAATALFSVDALRSVDGYTEIRGVGHEDHELYLRLLQAGYHIDVCPRPLYLYSVGKPSMMVRTSPLANASRVVKAVDTSRDPEAWGDLVATVAGAEAVVNASNRARYEYQQGQHAVEALALFDRNLNDDEVLQALSELARASGELHLAAELSRSRVVLTRLVKRNPVIQPSVALGAASSASHVVDTVSSSQLALLMMRACQNTDEAEALTVARLQCPDDGVVSALLGLDVALARAVKSPGLARVIDVVALGVPLEPEPGSAGDVLGAIVEMCRSEGEGLETRLARARERDSSEYLARNLDVRTEVEAGALESAAYHFHTYGAAEGRVGFQRTAALEAALVDFAFLVDSLDPGRIRSTRWSGIARDRCPRTG
;
A
#
# COMPACT_ATOMS: atom_id res chain seq x y z
N MET A 1 12.06 -6.40 11.18
CA MET A 1 11.90 -6.15 12.63
C MET A 1 11.25 -7.31 13.38
N SER A 2 10.05 -7.78 12.99
CA SER A 2 9.38 -8.92 13.64
C SER A 2 10.30 -10.16 13.77
N ALA A 3 10.93 -10.58 12.68
CA ALA A 3 11.88 -11.71 12.66
C ALA A 3 13.06 -11.53 13.65
N LYS A 4 13.55 -10.30 13.82
CA LYS A 4 14.63 -9.98 14.77
C LYS A 4 14.17 -10.15 16.21
N ARG A 5 13.00 -9.60 16.54
CA ARG A 5 12.41 -9.69 17.88
C ARG A 5 12.08 -11.14 18.27
N GLN A 6 11.67 -11.94 17.30
CA GLN A 6 11.37 -13.36 17.46
C GLN A 6 12.62 -14.27 17.43
N GLY A 7 13.83 -13.70 17.28
CA GLY A 7 15.08 -14.47 17.27
C GLY A 7 15.37 -15.26 15.98
N LEU A 8 14.54 -15.06 14.93
CA LEU A 8 14.58 -15.88 13.71
C LEU A 8 15.63 -15.43 12.69
N ALA A 9 15.84 -14.11 12.56
CA ALA A 9 16.81 -13.54 11.61
C ALA A 9 17.21 -12.13 12.04
N PHE A 10 18.27 -11.58 11.45
CA PHE A 10 18.73 -10.19 11.63
C PHE A 10 19.23 -9.88 13.04
N SER A 11 19.67 -10.88 13.79
CA SER A 11 20.13 -10.72 15.18
C SER A 11 21.28 -9.72 15.31
N ASN A 12 22.15 -9.65 14.28
CA ASN A 12 23.30 -8.75 14.20
C ASN A 12 23.05 -7.50 13.34
N THR A 13 21.82 -7.29 12.87
CA THR A 13 21.47 -6.14 12.01
C THR A 13 20.78 -5.07 12.84
N ARG A 14 21.30 -3.83 12.82
CA ARG A 14 20.66 -2.67 13.48
C ARG A 14 19.48 -2.18 12.62
N MET A 15 18.29 -2.19 13.22
CA MET A 15 17.03 -1.74 12.64
C MET A 15 16.80 -0.29 13.08
N VAL A 16 16.98 0.64 12.15
CA VAL A 16 16.82 2.08 12.38
C VAL A 16 15.53 2.55 11.73
N VAL A 17 14.68 3.24 12.48
CA VAL A 17 13.49 3.91 11.91
C VAL A 17 13.74 5.41 11.87
N GLN A 18 13.73 5.96 10.66
CA GLN A 18 13.69 7.40 10.47
C GLN A 18 12.24 7.89 10.57
N LEU A 19 11.97 8.64 11.63
CA LEU A 19 10.68 9.24 11.92
C LEU A 19 10.39 10.37 10.93
N HIS A 20 9.38 10.18 10.10
CA HIS A 20 8.95 11.17 9.13
C HIS A 20 7.42 11.27 9.09
N GLY A 21 6.85 12.03 10.03
CA GLY A 21 5.42 12.41 10.06
C GLY A 21 4.45 11.24 9.89
N PRO A 22 4.15 10.45 10.95
CA PRO A 22 3.30 9.27 10.85
C PRO A 22 1.88 9.61 10.36
N THR A 23 1.15 8.59 9.92
CA THR A 23 -0.20 8.71 9.36
C THR A 23 -1.12 9.49 10.30
N ARG A 24 -1.14 9.15 11.60
CA ARG A 24 -1.94 9.86 12.60
C ARG A 24 -1.58 11.33 12.74
N TRP A 25 -0.28 11.65 12.79
CA TRP A 25 0.18 13.04 12.85
C TRP A 25 -0.32 13.87 11.67
N THR A 26 -0.31 13.28 10.47
CA THR A 26 -0.81 13.93 9.25
C THR A 26 -2.32 14.14 9.30
N LEU A 27 -3.07 13.17 9.82
CA LEU A 27 -4.52 13.24 9.94
C LEU A 27 -4.95 14.26 11.00
N ASP A 28 -4.33 14.23 12.19
CA ASP A 28 -4.58 15.19 13.27
C ASP A 28 -4.30 16.63 12.80
N ALA A 29 -3.19 16.84 12.08
CA ALA A 29 -2.84 18.15 11.52
C ALA A 29 -3.85 18.64 10.46
N ASN A 30 -4.54 17.73 9.77
CA ASN A 30 -5.60 18.04 8.82
C ASN A 30 -7.00 18.06 9.45
N GLN A 31 -7.11 17.83 10.77
CA GLN A 31 -8.38 17.64 11.49
C GLN A 31 -9.26 16.56 10.83
N ALA A 32 -8.61 15.51 10.30
CA ALA A 32 -9.24 14.44 9.56
C ALA A 32 -9.26 13.15 10.39
N ALA A 33 -10.33 12.37 10.25
CA ALA A 33 -10.34 10.99 10.71
C ALA A 33 -9.62 10.08 9.70
N PHE A 34 -9.27 8.87 10.13
CA PHE A 34 -8.90 7.79 9.22
C PHE A 34 -10.02 7.57 8.19
N SER A 35 -9.64 7.41 6.93
CA SER A 35 -10.59 7.27 5.82
C SER A 35 -10.79 5.83 5.37
N SER A 36 -9.94 4.91 5.83
CA SER A 36 -10.03 3.48 5.52
C SER A 36 -9.46 2.61 6.63
N ARG A 37 -9.83 1.32 6.60
CA ARG A 37 -9.28 0.30 7.49
C ARG A 37 -7.77 0.11 7.27
N ASP A 38 -7.32 0.21 6.02
CA ASP A 38 -5.90 0.10 5.68
C ASP A 38 -5.07 1.18 6.37
N GLN A 39 -5.59 2.41 6.52
CA GLN A 39 -4.86 3.44 7.27
C GLN A 39 -4.75 3.13 8.77
N LEU A 40 -5.75 2.48 9.37
CA LEU A 40 -5.66 1.99 10.75
C LEU A 40 -4.59 0.89 10.88
N VAL A 41 -4.50 0.00 9.88
CA VAL A 41 -3.45 -1.02 9.80
C VAL A 41 -2.06 -0.36 9.63
N VAL A 42 -1.94 0.67 8.79
CA VAL A 42 -0.70 1.43 8.60
C VAL A 42 -0.29 2.14 9.90
N ASP A 43 -1.19 2.84 10.60
CA ASP A 43 -0.92 3.47 11.89
C ASP A 43 -0.42 2.43 12.92
N PHE A 44 -1.06 1.26 12.97
CA PHE A 44 -0.60 0.16 13.81
C PHE A 44 0.81 -0.35 13.45
N MET A 45 1.11 -0.49 12.15
CA MET A 45 2.43 -0.89 11.67
C MET A 45 3.49 0.16 11.95
N GLU A 46 3.17 1.44 11.80
CA GLU A 46 4.06 2.57 12.15
C GLU A 46 4.40 2.53 13.64
N ARG A 47 3.39 2.40 14.51
CA ARG A 47 3.55 2.27 15.97
C ARG A 47 4.44 1.08 16.34
N ARG A 48 4.18 -0.09 15.76
CA ARG A 48 5.02 -1.28 15.98
C ARG A 48 6.44 -1.09 15.48
N SER A 49 6.62 -0.49 14.31
CA SER A 49 7.96 -0.23 13.74
C SER A 49 8.76 0.69 14.65
N MET A 50 8.15 1.75 15.18
CA MET A 50 8.79 2.64 16.15
C MET A 50 9.16 1.89 17.44
N GLY A 51 8.24 1.11 18.00
CA GLY A 51 8.48 0.36 19.24
C GLY A 51 9.42 -0.85 19.10
N TRP A 52 9.70 -1.30 17.88
CA TRP A 52 10.58 -2.45 17.60
C TRP A 52 11.92 -2.07 16.98
N ALA A 53 12.12 -0.81 16.63
CA ALA A 53 13.40 -0.32 16.17
C ALA A 53 14.46 -0.45 17.28
N ASP A 54 15.71 -0.75 16.91
CA ASP A 54 16.82 -0.62 17.84
C ASP A 54 17.09 0.87 18.14
N GLU A 55 16.72 1.74 17.21
CA GLU A 55 16.92 3.17 17.31
C GLU A 55 15.97 3.96 16.44
N LEU A 56 15.61 5.15 16.94
CA LEU A 56 14.81 6.13 16.24
C LEU A 56 15.68 7.33 15.87
N ILE A 57 15.52 7.80 14.64
CA ILE A 57 16.11 9.05 14.17
C ILE A 57 14.99 9.98 13.75
N SER A 58 15.05 11.24 14.15
CA SER A 58 14.11 12.28 13.68
C SER A 58 14.87 13.45 13.07
N PRO A 59 14.35 14.13 12.03
CA PRO A 59 14.92 15.38 11.57
C PRO A 59 14.53 16.60 12.41
N SER A 60 13.61 16.45 13.37
CA SER A 60 13.24 17.53 14.28
C SER A 60 12.99 17.07 15.71
N HIS A 61 13.23 17.96 16.67
CA HIS A 61 12.77 17.79 18.05
C HIS A 61 11.25 17.89 18.14
N TYR A 62 10.63 18.75 17.34
CA TYR A 62 9.19 18.92 17.27
C TYR A 62 8.43 17.59 17.12
N LEU A 63 8.80 16.75 16.14
CA LEU A 63 8.09 15.48 15.95
C LEU A 63 8.30 14.53 17.13
N VAL A 64 9.48 14.55 17.76
CA VAL A 64 9.76 13.73 18.95
C VAL A 64 8.89 14.17 20.13
N GLU A 65 8.74 15.47 20.35
CA GLU A 65 7.86 16.02 21.39
C GLU A 65 6.39 15.70 21.12
N TRP A 66 5.96 15.79 19.87
CA TRP A 66 4.61 15.39 19.48
C TRP A 66 4.35 13.91 19.76
N LEU A 67 5.26 13.01 19.35
CA LEU A 67 5.15 11.58 19.59
C LEU A 67 5.08 11.24 21.08
N ARG A 68 5.86 11.93 21.92
CA ARG A 68 5.82 11.79 23.39
C ARG A 68 4.51 12.29 23.98
N THR A 69 4.02 13.44 23.49
CA THR A 69 2.74 14.02 23.95
C THR A 69 1.56 13.13 23.58
N ALA A 70 1.61 12.50 22.40
CA ALA A 70 0.64 11.53 21.94
C ALA A 70 0.82 10.13 22.55
N ALA A 71 1.77 9.94 23.47
CA ALA A 71 2.11 8.65 24.08
C ALA A 71 2.39 7.51 23.08
N LEU A 72 2.93 7.85 21.90
CA LEU A 72 3.29 6.89 20.85
C LEU A 72 4.71 6.34 21.00
N ILE A 73 5.55 7.03 21.78
CA ILE A 73 6.86 6.56 22.24
C ILE A 73 7.00 6.91 23.73
N ASP A 74 7.73 6.10 24.48
CA ASP A 74 7.97 6.36 25.90
C ASP A 74 8.84 7.61 26.11
N ALA A 75 8.66 8.29 27.24
CA ALA A 75 9.39 9.53 27.55
C ALA A 75 10.92 9.33 27.61
N ASP A 76 11.37 8.14 27.99
CA ASP A 76 12.78 7.73 28.04
C ASP A 76 13.28 7.08 26.75
N THR A 77 12.42 6.93 25.73
CA THR A 77 12.86 6.45 24.41
C THR A 77 13.87 7.44 23.82
N GLU A 78 15.09 6.96 23.60
CA GLU A 78 16.14 7.76 22.99
C GLU A 78 15.88 7.91 21.49
N VAL A 79 15.85 9.16 21.03
CA VAL A 79 15.72 9.50 19.62
C VAL A 79 16.86 10.42 19.25
N ARG A 80 17.64 10.04 18.24
CA ARG A 80 18.68 10.93 17.70
C ARG A 80 18.05 11.95 16.78
N VAL A 81 18.30 13.22 17.02
CA VAL A 81 17.82 14.28 16.14
C VAL A 81 18.93 14.67 15.17
N ILE A 82 18.77 14.30 13.90
CA ILE A 82 19.72 14.58 12.82
C ILE A 82 18.95 15.16 11.65
N LYS A 83 19.26 16.40 11.25
CA LYS A 83 18.60 17.09 10.13
C LYS A 83 18.74 16.29 8.83
N ASN A 84 17.77 16.42 7.93
CA ASN A 84 17.83 15.77 6.61
C ASN A 84 19.08 16.26 5.85
N ALA A 85 19.86 15.33 5.31
CA ALA A 85 21.02 15.65 4.49
C ALA A 85 20.60 16.45 3.25
N ASN A 86 21.23 17.60 3.02
CA ASN A 86 20.86 18.56 1.99
C ASN A 86 22.07 19.19 1.28
N SER A 87 23.27 18.64 1.43
CA SER A 87 24.51 19.20 0.86
C SER A 87 24.50 19.33 -0.66
N HIS A 88 23.85 18.39 -1.37
CA HIS A 88 23.70 18.44 -2.82
C HIS A 88 22.46 19.21 -3.30
N LEU A 89 21.69 19.82 -2.39
CA LEU A 89 20.40 20.39 -2.73
C LEU A 89 20.54 21.53 -3.75
N ALA A 90 21.44 22.48 -3.50
CA ALA A 90 21.69 23.58 -4.42
C ALA A 90 22.19 23.10 -5.81
N GLU A 91 23.09 22.12 -5.84
CA GLU A 91 23.60 21.51 -7.07
C GLU A 91 22.48 20.80 -7.85
N SER A 92 21.62 20.05 -7.15
CA SER A 92 20.50 19.31 -7.74
C SER A 92 19.41 20.21 -8.33
N LEU A 93 19.36 21.48 -7.89
CA LEU A 93 18.42 22.48 -8.38
C LEU A 93 18.92 23.18 -9.65
N GLY A 94 20.09 22.79 -10.19
CA GLY A 94 20.63 23.34 -11.44
C GLY A 94 21.17 24.77 -11.32
N VAL A 95 21.16 25.34 -10.11
CA VAL A 95 21.80 26.62 -9.80
C VAL A 95 23.28 26.32 -9.63
N GLY A 96 24.04 26.43 -10.72
CA GLY A 96 25.45 26.05 -10.76
C GLY A 96 26.23 26.59 -9.57
N SER A 97 27.21 25.78 -9.09
CA SER A 97 28.15 26.15 -8.03
C SER A 97 28.50 27.64 -8.13
N MET A 98 27.90 28.46 -7.25
CA MET A 98 28.45 29.77 -6.93
C MET A 98 29.82 29.47 -6.33
N GLY A 99 30.83 29.57 -7.19
CA GLY A 99 32.16 29.07 -6.92
C GLY A 99 32.73 29.68 -5.65
N GLY A 100 33.26 28.81 -4.79
CA GLY A 100 34.06 29.22 -3.65
C GLY A 100 34.10 28.12 -2.60
N GLY A 101 35.15 27.30 -2.64
CA GLY A 101 35.59 26.48 -1.50
C GLY A 101 36.11 27.34 -0.34
N GLY A 102 35.33 28.35 0.07
CA GLY A 102 35.51 29.10 1.30
C GLY A 102 34.63 28.47 2.36
N SER A 103 35.18 28.26 3.56
CA SER A 103 34.42 27.97 4.76
C SER A 103 33.20 28.88 4.84
N LEU A 104 32.00 28.29 4.99
CA LEU A 104 30.74 28.97 5.28
C LEU A 104 30.74 29.55 6.72
N GLU A 105 31.84 30.21 7.08
CA GLU A 105 31.99 30.93 8.34
C GLU A 105 31.64 32.39 8.07
N THR A 106 30.47 32.79 8.53
CA THR A 106 30.20 34.17 8.95
C THR A 106 30.36 35.25 7.86
N GLU A 107 29.68 35.10 6.72
CA GLU A 107 29.41 36.27 5.87
C GLU A 107 28.26 37.07 6.51
N ALA A 108 28.47 38.38 6.68
CA ALA A 108 27.49 39.30 7.26
C ALA A 108 26.14 39.22 6.52
N LEU A 109 25.03 39.33 7.27
CA LEU A 109 23.67 39.45 6.72
C LEU A 109 23.69 40.43 5.55
N SER A 110 23.18 40.01 4.39
CA SER A 110 23.09 40.88 3.22
C SER A 110 22.25 42.10 3.56
N ASN A 111 22.62 43.27 3.00
CA ASN A 111 21.81 44.47 3.20
C ASN A 111 20.36 44.20 2.73
N PRO A 112 19.33 44.63 3.49
CA PRO A 112 17.95 44.40 3.10
C PRO A 112 17.63 45.02 1.75
N GLU A 113 17.00 44.24 0.87
CA GLU A 113 16.47 44.71 -0.39
C GLU A 113 14.99 45.12 -0.23
N PRO A 114 14.50 46.13 -0.96
CA PRO A 114 13.08 46.47 -0.93
C PRO A 114 12.23 45.26 -1.35
N LEU A 115 11.16 44.98 -0.59
CA LEU A 115 10.21 43.92 -0.92
C LEU A 115 9.50 44.25 -2.25
N ARG A 116 9.59 43.33 -3.21
CA ARG A 116 8.93 43.45 -4.53
C ARG A 116 7.93 42.35 -4.79
N GLU A 117 8.10 41.20 -4.14
CA GLU A 117 7.27 40.04 -4.35
C GLU A 117 7.16 39.17 -3.11
N ILE A 118 5.99 38.61 -2.88
CA ILE A 118 5.72 37.61 -1.84
C ILE A 118 5.32 36.32 -2.56
N VAL A 119 6.05 35.24 -2.31
CA VAL A 119 5.84 33.95 -2.96
C VAL A 119 5.37 32.92 -1.93
N LEU A 120 4.10 32.51 -1.99
CA LEU A 120 3.66 31.30 -1.30
C LEU A 120 4.36 30.11 -1.95
N PHE A 121 5.27 29.46 -1.23
CA PHE A 121 6.01 28.30 -1.73
C PHE A 121 5.57 27.02 -1.00
N ALA A 122 4.42 26.50 -1.40
CA ALA A 122 3.83 25.31 -0.81
C ALA A 122 2.77 24.67 -1.71
N ARG A 123 2.41 23.41 -1.46
CA ARG A 123 1.19 22.82 -2.05
C ARG A 123 -0.04 23.58 -1.53
N HIS A 124 -1.05 23.75 -2.38
CA HIS A 124 -2.25 24.52 -2.05
C HIS A 124 -3.25 23.69 -1.23
N GLU A 125 -2.91 23.46 0.04
CA GLU A 125 -3.63 22.63 1.01
C GLU A 125 -3.69 23.33 2.39
N ASP A 126 -4.66 22.98 3.24
CA ASP A 126 -4.85 23.62 4.55
C ASP A 126 -3.65 23.45 5.49
N ARG A 127 -3.11 22.22 5.63
CA ARG A 127 -1.90 21.97 6.45
C ARG A 127 -0.70 22.80 6.00
N LYS A 128 -0.63 23.12 4.71
CA LYS A 128 0.45 23.90 4.09
C LYS A 128 0.24 25.41 4.26
N GLY A 129 -0.80 25.81 4.97
CA GLY A 129 -1.09 27.20 5.30
C GLY A 129 -1.66 28.00 4.14
N PHE A 130 -2.23 27.35 3.12
CA PHE A 130 -2.83 28.05 1.98
C PHE A 130 -3.93 29.02 2.43
N THR A 131 -4.83 28.56 3.30
CA THR A 131 -5.91 29.38 3.86
C THR A 131 -5.34 30.51 4.73
N THR A 132 -4.39 30.20 5.63
CA THR A 132 -3.70 31.21 6.45
C THR A 132 -3.01 32.28 5.62
N PHE A 133 -2.37 31.90 4.52
CA PHE A 133 -1.74 32.84 3.59
C PHE A 133 -2.78 33.76 2.96
N CYS A 134 -3.86 33.19 2.43
CA CYS A 134 -4.91 33.98 1.80
C CYS A 134 -5.61 34.91 2.79
N ASP A 135 -5.87 34.44 4.03
CA ASP A 135 -6.42 35.26 5.11
C ASP A 135 -5.47 36.42 5.45
N ALA A 136 -4.15 36.17 5.47
CA ALA A 136 -3.17 37.24 5.67
C ALA A 136 -3.21 38.25 4.53
N ILE A 137 -3.26 37.81 3.27
CA ILE A 137 -3.38 38.71 2.10
C ILE A 137 -4.67 39.52 2.16
N ASP A 138 -5.80 38.93 2.56
CA ASP A 138 -7.07 39.65 2.76
C ASP A 138 -6.93 40.82 3.76
N LEU A 139 -6.04 40.71 4.75
CA LEU A 139 -5.78 41.75 5.76
C LEU A 139 -4.84 42.86 5.29
N ILE A 140 -4.05 42.65 4.22
CA ILE A 140 -3.00 43.59 3.75
C ILE A 140 -3.08 43.94 2.27
N ALA A 141 -4.18 43.59 1.60
CA ALA A 141 -4.26 43.67 0.14
C ALA A 141 -4.06 45.10 -0.39
N ASP A 142 -4.67 46.09 0.27
CA ASP A 142 -4.57 47.49 -0.13
C ASP A 142 -3.15 48.02 0.08
N GLU A 143 -2.50 47.69 1.21
CA GLU A 143 -1.11 48.07 1.46
C GLU A 143 -0.14 47.46 0.44
N LEU A 144 -0.35 46.19 0.04
CA LEU A 144 0.47 45.53 -0.98
C LEU A 144 0.29 46.19 -2.36
N THR A 145 -0.93 46.61 -2.70
CA THR A 145 -1.21 47.36 -3.93
C THR A 145 -0.51 48.71 -3.93
N GLU A 146 -0.60 49.46 -2.84
CA GLU A 146 0.08 50.76 -2.70
C GLU A 146 1.61 50.63 -2.77
N ALA A 147 2.16 49.57 -2.18
CA ALA A 147 3.58 49.26 -2.21
C ALA A 147 4.06 48.67 -3.56
N GLY A 148 3.14 48.31 -4.47
CA GLY A 148 3.46 47.70 -5.75
C GLY A 148 4.06 46.29 -5.64
N VAL A 149 3.72 45.57 -4.57
CA VAL A 149 4.23 44.21 -4.30
C VAL A 149 3.41 43.18 -5.07
N THR A 150 4.08 42.27 -5.76
CA THR A 150 3.43 41.14 -6.44
C THR A 150 3.19 39.98 -5.47
N VAL A 151 2.07 39.30 -5.58
CA VAL A 151 1.80 38.06 -4.84
C VAL A 151 1.86 36.88 -5.80
N THR A 152 2.63 35.85 -5.45
CA THR A 152 2.80 34.64 -6.27
C THR A 152 2.40 33.39 -5.51
N PHE A 153 1.62 32.53 -6.16
CA PHE A 153 1.23 31.21 -5.69
C PHE A 153 2.06 30.15 -6.42
N LEU A 154 3.12 29.64 -5.78
CA LEU A 154 4.07 28.68 -6.34
C LEU A 154 3.92 27.31 -5.67
N GLY A 155 3.27 26.37 -6.35
CA GLY A 155 3.14 24.99 -5.89
C GLY A 155 1.88 24.27 -6.38
N ALA A 156 1.91 22.94 -6.31
CA ALA A 156 0.85 22.10 -6.86
C ALA A 156 -0.53 22.41 -6.27
N TRP A 157 -1.54 22.35 -7.15
CA TRP A 157 -2.94 22.41 -6.75
C TRP A 157 -3.30 21.29 -5.77
N GLY A 158 -4.08 21.64 -4.75
CA GLY A 158 -4.65 20.72 -3.78
C GLY A 158 -6.13 21.02 -3.52
N ALA A 159 -6.60 20.66 -2.32
CA ALA A 159 -7.96 20.93 -1.88
C ALA A 159 -7.97 21.61 -0.50
N ILE A 160 -8.99 22.44 -0.28
CA ILE A 160 -9.25 23.22 0.93
C ILE A 160 -10.64 22.84 1.42
N ALA A 161 -10.74 22.18 2.58
CA ALA A 161 -12.00 21.59 3.08
C ALA A 161 -12.80 20.82 2.00
N GLY A 162 -12.10 20.06 1.14
CA GLY A 162 -12.71 19.28 0.04
C GLY A 162 -13.05 20.08 -1.23
N ARG A 163 -12.89 21.41 -1.25
CA ARG A 163 -13.03 22.25 -2.45
C ARG A 163 -11.70 22.34 -3.21
N PRO A 164 -11.67 22.28 -4.55
CA PRO A 164 -10.46 22.54 -5.32
C PRO A 164 -9.86 23.92 -4.99
N SER A 165 -8.58 23.94 -4.62
CA SER A 165 -7.87 25.18 -4.26
C SER A 165 -7.88 26.29 -5.34
N PRO A 166 -7.92 26.02 -6.67
CA PRO A 166 -8.06 27.09 -7.67
C PRO A 166 -9.35 27.91 -7.52
N LEU A 167 -10.47 27.27 -7.18
CA LEU A 167 -11.75 27.96 -7.00
C LEU A 167 -11.71 28.88 -5.79
N VAL A 168 -11.15 28.38 -4.69
CA VAL A 168 -10.95 29.14 -3.45
C VAL A 168 -10.04 30.34 -3.69
N LEU A 169 -8.94 30.15 -4.43
CA LEU A 169 -8.05 31.25 -4.80
C LEU A 169 -8.79 32.30 -5.62
N PHE A 170 -9.50 31.87 -6.67
CA PHE A 170 -10.22 32.78 -7.55
C PHE A 170 -11.24 33.64 -6.80
N GLU A 171 -12.05 33.04 -5.91
CA GLU A 171 -13.04 33.76 -5.13
C GLU A 171 -12.43 34.88 -4.29
N ARG A 172 -11.27 34.61 -3.68
CA ARG A 172 -10.55 35.58 -2.85
C ARG A 172 -9.84 36.64 -3.68
N ALA A 173 -9.14 36.23 -4.74
CA ALA A 173 -8.39 37.10 -5.63
C ALA A 173 -9.23 38.19 -6.29
N ARG A 174 -10.55 38.01 -6.42
CA ARG A 174 -11.48 39.06 -6.89
C ARG A 174 -11.48 40.33 -6.05
N ARG A 175 -11.07 40.24 -4.78
CA ARG A 175 -11.00 41.37 -3.84
C ARG A 175 -9.63 42.02 -3.84
N TRP A 176 -8.64 41.38 -4.44
CA TRP A 176 -7.26 41.79 -4.42
C TRP A 176 -6.95 42.63 -5.67
N THR A 177 -6.25 43.75 -5.46
CA THR A 177 -5.94 44.72 -6.53
C THR A 177 -4.46 44.72 -6.91
N MET A 178 -3.61 44.03 -6.15
CA MET A 178 -2.19 43.89 -6.44
C MET A 178 -1.95 42.88 -7.56
N PRO A 179 -0.79 42.93 -8.26
CA PRO A 179 -0.44 41.93 -9.26
C PRO A 179 -0.38 40.53 -8.64
N LEU A 180 -1.02 39.56 -9.30
CA LEU A 180 -1.07 38.17 -8.88
C LEU A 180 -0.47 37.27 -9.95
N LEU A 181 0.40 36.34 -9.56
CA LEU A 181 0.93 35.29 -10.41
C LEU A 181 0.65 33.91 -9.80
N VAL A 182 0.35 32.93 -10.64
CA VAL A 182 -0.03 31.58 -10.20
C VAL A 182 0.77 30.57 -11.02
N LEU A 183 1.60 29.79 -10.33
CA LEU A 183 2.60 28.89 -10.90
C LEU A 183 2.47 27.48 -10.30
N PRO A 184 1.41 26.73 -10.65
CA PRO A 184 1.09 25.49 -9.95
C PRO A 184 1.90 24.28 -10.41
N GLY A 185 2.59 24.39 -11.55
CA GLY A 185 3.20 23.25 -12.25
C GLY A 185 4.72 23.36 -12.45
N LEU A 186 5.40 24.31 -11.81
CA LEU A 186 6.86 24.40 -11.96
C LEU A 186 7.53 23.18 -11.34
N GLY A 187 8.39 22.53 -12.13
CA GLY A 187 9.30 21.53 -11.61
C GLY A 187 10.27 22.16 -10.60
N ARG A 188 10.90 21.34 -9.75
CA ARG A 188 11.77 21.79 -8.66
C ARG A 188 12.89 22.73 -9.11
N ALA A 189 13.54 22.43 -10.25
CA ALA A 189 14.61 23.25 -10.82
C ALA A 189 14.11 24.58 -11.40
N ASP A 190 12.94 24.57 -12.07
CA ASP A 190 12.33 25.78 -12.61
C ASP A 190 11.84 26.71 -11.49
N ALA A 191 11.28 26.14 -10.41
CA ALA A 191 10.91 26.88 -9.21
C ALA A 191 12.14 27.55 -8.55
N ALA A 192 13.26 26.83 -8.41
CA ALA A 192 14.50 27.39 -7.89
C ALA A 192 15.07 28.51 -8.79
N SER A 193 15.06 28.29 -10.11
CA SER A 193 15.49 29.29 -11.10
C SER A 193 14.61 30.54 -11.04
N TYR A 194 13.31 30.35 -10.91
CA TYR A 194 12.34 31.43 -10.76
C TYR A 194 12.60 32.26 -9.50
N LEU A 195 12.78 31.61 -8.35
CA LEU A 195 12.98 32.28 -7.06
C LEU A 195 14.32 33.04 -7.01
N THR A 196 15.39 32.47 -7.55
CA THR A 196 16.73 33.09 -7.54
C THR A 196 16.87 34.24 -8.53
N ALA A 197 16.03 34.31 -9.57
CA ALA A 197 16.06 35.38 -10.57
C ALA A 197 15.37 36.68 -10.11
N ARG A 198 14.82 36.74 -8.89
CA ARG A 198 13.97 37.85 -8.42
C ARG A 198 14.49 38.48 -7.12
N PRO A 199 15.40 39.47 -7.21
CA PRO A 199 15.80 40.29 -6.06
C PRO A 199 14.59 40.95 -5.40
N GLY A 200 14.56 40.96 -4.07
CA GLY A 200 13.42 41.45 -3.26
C GLY A 200 12.22 40.49 -3.16
N ALA A 201 12.35 39.22 -3.54
CA ALA A 201 11.31 38.21 -3.32
C ALA A 201 11.39 37.61 -1.90
N LEU A 202 10.25 37.54 -1.22
CA LEU A 202 10.08 36.89 0.08
C LEU A 202 9.39 35.53 -0.11
N VAL A 203 10.08 34.45 0.24
CA VAL A 203 9.52 33.09 0.20
C VAL A 203 8.73 32.85 1.49
N VAL A 204 7.41 32.66 1.35
CA VAL A 204 6.51 32.39 2.48
C VAL A 204 6.14 30.91 2.49
N VAL A 205 6.44 30.26 3.62
CA VAL A 205 6.07 28.85 3.88
C VAL A 205 5.22 28.81 5.16
N PRO A 206 3.89 29.04 5.06
CA PRO A 206 3.02 29.29 6.21
C PRO A 206 2.43 28.01 6.80
N SER A 207 3.05 26.85 6.53
CA SER A 207 2.58 25.55 6.99
C SER A 207 2.24 25.55 8.48
N ALA A 208 1.03 25.08 8.82
CA ALA A 208 0.55 25.05 10.19
C ALA A 208 1.34 24.07 11.06
N VAL A 209 1.68 22.91 10.48
CA VAL A 209 2.39 21.82 11.15
C VAL A 209 3.26 21.08 10.12
N GLU A 210 4.59 21.10 10.30
CA GLU A 210 5.55 20.30 9.53
C GLU A 210 6.64 19.71 10.44
N ASN A 211 7.20 18.55 10.07
CA ASN A 211 8.34 17.95 10.75
C ASN A 211 9.66 18.65 10.37
N SER A 212 10.08 18.53 9.12
CA SER A 212 11.29 19.18 8.59
C SER A 212 11.02 19.60 7.14
N PRO A 213 10.41 20.77 6.91
CA PRO A 213 9.88 21.15 5.61
C PRO A 213 10.98 21.39 4.57
N TYR A 214 11.01 20.57 3.51
CA TYR A 214 11.97 20.72 2.41
C TYR A 214 11.89 22.09 1.72
N ALA A 215 10.70 22.70 1.60
CA ALA A 215 10.54 24.03 1.02
C ALA A 215 11.39 25.10 1.76
N VAL A 216 11.46 25.00 3.10
CA VAL A 216 12.31 25.88 3.92
C VAL A 216 13.78 25.52 3.72
N SER A 217 14.14 24.23 3.75
CA SER A 217 15.53 23.79 3.53
C SER A 217 16.07 24.20 2.15
N GLU A 218 15.24 24.13 1.11
CA GLU A 218 15.55 24.55 -0.26
C GLU A 218 15.77 26.05 -0.34
N ALA A 219 14.86 26.84 0.23
CA ALA A 219 14.97 28.29 0.21
C ALA A 219 16.21 28.77 0.99
N LEU A 220 16.54 28.14 2.12
CA LEU A 220 17.76 28.40 2.87
C LEU A 220 19.03 28.03 2.09
N ALA A 221 19.02 26.87 1.39
CA ALA A 221 20.16 26.45 0.56
C ALA A 221 20.41 27.41 -0.62
N LEU A 222 19.34 28.00 -1.16
CA LEU A 222 19.39 29.04 -2.20
C LEU A 222 19.68 30.45 -1.66
N ARG A 223 19.89 30.61 -0.35
CA ARG A 223 20.10 31.90 0.33
C ARG A 223 18.97 32.91 0.08
N LEU A 224 17.73 32.44 0.05
CA LEU A 224 16.56 33.29 -0.16
C LEU A 224 16.05 33.88 1.18
N PRO A 225 15.41 35.06 1.16
CA PRO A 225 14.60 35.52 2.29
C PRO A 225 13.42 34.58 2.52
N VAL A 226 13.31 34.02 3.72
CA VAL A 226 12.24 33.09 4.11
C VAL A 226 11.43 33.68 5.26
N LEU A 227 10.11 33.51 5.18
CA LEU A 227 9.17 33.73 6.28
C LEU A 227 8.32 32.47 6.47
N THR A 228 8.42 31.83 7.63
CA THR A 228 7.71 30.58 7.93
C THR A 228 7.07 30.59 9.31
N SER A 229 6.11 29.72 9.54
CA SER A 229 5.45 29.58 10.84
C SER A 229 6.45 29.12 11.90
N SER A 230 6.32 29.65 13.12
CA SER A 230 7.05 29.16 14.29
C SER A 230 6.55 27.81 14.80
N ASN A 231 5.41 27.35 14.28
CA ASN A 231 4.80 26.07 14.64
C ASN A 231 5.46 24.92 13.85
N GLY A 232 5.66 23.77 14.49
CA GLY A 232 6.36 22.64 13.88
C GLY A 232 7.89 22.76 13.93
N GLY A 233 8.58 21.90 13.16
CA GLY A 233 10.04 21.83 13.15
C GLY A 233 10.72 22.79 12.15
N ALA A 234 9.97 23.67 11.48
CA ALA A 234 10.52 24.69 10.57
C ALA A 234 11.49 25.65 11.30
N ARG A 235 11.15 26.04 12.54
CA ARG A 235 11.97 26.88 13.40
C ARG A 235 13.38 26.31 13.61
N GLU A 236 13.50 24.98 13.71
CA GLU A 236 14.77 24.31 13.94
C GLU A 236 15.69 24.29 12.70
N LEU A 237 15.18 24.71 11.54
CA LEU A 237 15.96 24.84 10.31
C LEU A 237 16.60 26.22 10.16
N ILE A 238 16.12 27.23 10.89
CA ILE A 238 16.49 28.64 10.74
C ILE A 238 17.39 29.06 11.92
N SER A 239 18.48 29.77 11.61
CA SER A 239 19.38 30.34 12.62
C SER A 239 18.62 31.22 13.60
N SER A 240 18.98 31.15 14.89
CA SER A 240 18.37 31.98 15.93
C SER A 240 18.47 33.47 15.65
N ASP A 241 19.50 33.89 14.92
CA ASP A 241 19.73 35.29 14.54
C ASP A 241 18.71 35.78 13.50
N CYS A 242 18.07 34.87 12.78
CA CYS A 242 17.04 35.18 11.78
C CYS A 242 15.61 34.99 12.31
N TRP A 243 15.40 34.56 13.57
CA TRP A 243 14.06 34.24 14.06
C TRP A 243 13.10 35.42 14.00
N THR A 244 13.55 36.63 14.31
CA THR A 244 12.70 37.83 14.26
C THR A 244 12.32 38.22 12.84
N THR A 245 13.18 37.93 11.86
CA THR A 245 12.95 38.29 10.45
C THR A 245 12.24 37.21 9.65
N SER A 246 12.33 35.96 10.09
CA SER A 246 11.95 34.78 9.31
C SER A 246 10.86 33.91 9.96
N LEU A 247 10.38 34.25 11.14
CA LEU A 247 9.28 33.53 11.80
C LEU A 247 8.08 34.43 12.08
N PHE A 248 6.89 33.83 12.04
CA PHE A 248 5.65 34.41 12.56
C PHE A 248 4.91 33.37 13.40
N ASP A 249 3.91 33.77 14.19
CA ASP A 249 3.22 32.92 15.18
C ASP A 249 2.30 31.82 14.60
N GLY A 250 2.24 31.69 13.27
CA GLY A 250 1.39 30.74 12.56
C GLY A 250 -0.05 31.22 12.32
N THR A 251 -0.40 32.44 12.72
CA THR A 251 -1.71 33.06 12.45
C THR A 251 -1.68 33.93 11.20
N ALA A 252 -2.86 34.21 10.63
CA ALA A 252 -2.98 35.12 9.49
C ALA A 252 -2.57 36.56 9.87
N GLU A 253 -2.95 36.99 11.07
CA GLU A 253 -2.62 38.30 11.63
C GLU A 253 -1.11 38.45 11.85
N GLY A 254 -0.46 37.43 12.41
CA GLY A 254 0.99 37.39 12.60
C GLY A 254 1.75 37.40 11.27
N LEU A 255 1.28 36.64 10.28
CA LEU A 255 1.85 36.66 8.93
C LEU A 255 1.71 38.05 8.29
N ALA A 256 0.52 38.65 8.34
CA ALA A 256 0.26 39.99 7.83
C ALA A 256 1.16 41.05 8.50
N ALA A 257 1.31 41.00 9.82
CA ALA A 257 2.18 41.89 10.56
C ALA A 257 3.66 41.74 10.15
N ALA A 258 4.14 40.49 10.01
CA ALA A 258 5.50 40.22 9.58
C ALA A 258 5.76 40.73 8.15
N VAL A 259 4.80 40.57 7.23
CA VAL A 259 4.91 41.11 5.86
C VAL A 259 4.97 42.63 5.86
N ARG A 260 4.11 43.32 6.63
CA ARG A 260 4.17 44.80 6.77
C ARG A 260 5.55 45.27 7.22
N GLU A 261 6.13 44.58 8.20
CA GLU A 261 7.47 44.91 8.67
C GLU A 261 8.54 44.77 7.57
N ARG A 262 8.36 43.85 6.61
CA ARG A 262 9.27 43.70 5.45
C ARG A 262 9.00 44.68 4.32
N CYS A 263 7.77 45.18 4.19
CA CYS A 263 7.51 46.35 3.33
C CYS A 263 8.32 47.56 3.80
N ASP A 264 8.39 47.79 5.12
CA ASP A 264 9.08 48.95 5.70
C ASP A 264 10.60 48.79 5.74
N ASN A 265 11.09 47.60 6.10
CA ASN A 265 12.51 47.36 6.39
C ASN A 265 13.26 46.59 5.29
N GLY A 266 12.55 46.12 4.26
CA GLY A 266 13.09 45.23 3.25
C GLY A 266 13.25 43.78 3.70
N VAL A 267 13.83 42.97 2.83
CA VAL A 267 14.07 41.54 3.01
C VAL A 267 15.55 41.20 2.85
N ALA A 268 16.04 40.29 3.69
CA ALA A 268 17.41 39.80 3.66
C ALA A 268 17.42 38.27 3.67
N ALA A 269 18.50 37.68 3.17
CA ALA A 269 18.64 36.23 3.10
C ALA A 269 18.58 35.58 4.50
N SER A 270 17.79 34.53 4.63
CA SER A 270 17.71 33.74 5.87
C SER A 270 18.88 32.76 5.95
N GLN A 271 19.41 32.56 7.16
CA GLN A 271 20.51 31.62 7.39
C GLN A 271 20.01 30.30 8.00
N PRO A 272 20.56 29.15 7.58
CA PRO A 272 20.22 27.87 8.17
C PRO A 272 20.77 27.76 9.60
N ALA A 273 20.08 27.01 10.47
CA ALA A 273 20.51 26.77 11.85
C ALA A 273 21.82 25.99 11.96
N THR A 274 22.14 25.20 10.93
CA THR A 274 23.37 24.43 10.83
C THR A 274 23.82 24.35 9.37
N SER A 275 25.14 24.28 9.14
CA SER A 275 25.68 24.14 7.79
C SER A 275 25.42 22.73 7.23
N SER A 276 25.32 22.60 5.91
CA SER A 276 25.18 21.30 5.26
C SER A 276 26.34 20.35 5.58
N GLN A 277 27.56 20.88 5.71
CA GLN A 277 28.75 20.11 6.11
C GLN A 277 28.60 19.52 7.52
N ASN A 278 28.05 20.28 8.47
CA ASN A 278 27.81 19.78 9.82
C ASN A 278 26.69 18.74 9.85
N VAL A 279 25.66 18.89 9.02
CA VAL A 279 24.60 17.88 8.87
C VAL A 279 25.18 16.58 8.30
N ASP A 280 25.97 16.67 7.23
CA ASP A 280 26.63 15.52 6.63
C ASP A 280 27.57 14.85 7.63
N GLN A 281 28.36 15.63 8.37
CA GLN A 281 29.23 15.09 9.41
C GLN A 281 28.44 14.41 10.53
N ALA A 282 27.26 14.92 10.91
CA ALA A 282 26.39 14.25 11.88
C ALA A 282 25.90 12.89 11.39
N TRP A 283 25.54 12.78 10.10
CA TRP A 283 25.20 11.49 9.48
C TRP A 283 26.40 10.55 9.38
N LEU A 284 27.58 11.05 9.00
CA LEU A 284 28.82 10.27 8.99
C LEU A 284 29.16 9.75 10.38
N ASN A 285 29.14 10.61 11.40
CA ASN A 285 29.35 10.23 12.79
C ASN A 285 28.33 9.18 13.25
N PHE A 286 27.07 9.30 12.84
CA PHE A 286 26.04 8.31 13.13
C PHE A 286 26.37 6.93 12.54
N HIS A 287 26.85 6.89 11.29
CA HIS A 287 27.25 5.66 10.61
C HIS A 287 28.58 5.08 11.14
N GLU A 288 29.50 5.94 11.57
CA GLU A 288 30.80 5.56 12.15
C GLU A 288 30.72 5.15 13.63
N ASP A 289 29.63 5.50 14.32
CA ASP A 289 29.40 5.16 15.73
C ASP A 289 29.29 3.64 15.93
N GLN A 290 30.44 2.99 16.10
CA GLN A 290 30.56 1.57 16.41
C GLN A 290 30.20 1.24 17.86
N SER A 291 30.09 2.23 18.75
CA SER A 291 29.68 1.99 20.14
C SER A 291 28.25 1.45 20.20
N VAL A 292 27.42 1.75 19.18
CA VAL A 292 26.03 1.25 19.08
C VAL A 292 25.95 -0.17 18.52
N LEU A 293 26.93 -0.61 17.72
CA LEU A 293 27.02 -2.01 17.26
C LEU A 293 27.31 -2.99 18.41
N VAL A 294 27.86 -2.49 19.53
CA VAL A 294 28.28 -3.30 20.67
C VAL A 294 27.38 -3.11 21.91
N SER A 295 26.72 -1.96 22.07
CA SER A 295 26.12 -1.58 23.38
C SER A 295 24.59 -1.55 23.45
N ARG A 296 23.85 -1.70 22.35
CA ARG A 296 22.40 -1.89 22.37
C ARG A 296 21.98 -2.92 21.33
N GLY A 297 22.33 -4.18 21.58
CA GLY A 297 21.46 -5.24 21.10
C GLY A 297 20.03 -4.95 21.58
N PRO A 298 18.98 -5.49 20.94
CA PRO A 298 17.67 -5.51 21.54
C PRO A 298 17.81 -5.96 23.00
N LYS A 299 16.78 -5.76 23.83
CA LYS A 299 16.54 -6.71 24.93
C LYS A 299 16.22 -8.08 24.30
N SER A 300 17.17 -8.65 23.56
CA SER A 300 17.27 -10.03 23.19
C SER A 300 17.45 -10.67 24.56
N ARG A 301 16.34 -11.16 25.08
CA ARG A 301 16.43 -12.31 25.97
C ARG A 301 17.26 -13.30 25.19
N GLN A 302 18.48 -13.51 25.66
CA GLN A 302 19.47 -14.37 25.03
C GLN A 302 18.75 -15.65 24.58
N ARG A 303 19.10 -16.14 23.38
CA ARG A 303 18.75 -17.50 22.96
C ARG A 303 18.93 -18.42 24.17
N PRO A 304 17.89 -19.14 24.63
CA PRO A 304 18.02 -20.06 25.74
C PRO A 304 19.17 -21.02 25.40
N SER A 305 20.24 -20.96 26.19
CA SER A 305 21.55 -21.50 25.81
C SER A 305 21.68 -22.99 26.07
N ASN A 306 20.60 -23.70 26.42
CA ASN A 306 20.67 -25.12 26.72
C ASN A 306 19.59 -25.97 26.04
N ALA A 307 20.03 -27.12 25.52
CA ALA A 307 19.17 -28.22 25.05
C ALA A 307 18.22 -28.79 26.13
N ALA A 308 18.34 -28.36 27.39
CA ALA A 308 17.43 -28.66 28.49
C ALA A 308 16.14 -27.80 28.51
N GLU A 309 16.02 -26.79 27.62
CA GLU A 309 14.95 -25.78 27.58
C GLU A 309 13.96 -25.95 26.42
N ARG A 310 13.87 -27.13 25.80
CA ARG A 310 12.86 -27.44 24.77
C ARG A 310 11.54 -27.87 25.44
N PRO A 311 10.55 -26.99 25.64
CA PRO A 311 9.28 -27.35 26.27
C PRO A 311 8.55 -28.43 25.48
N LEU A 312 7.80 -29.28 26.17
CA LEU A 312 6.91 -30.23 25.52
C LEU A 312 5.82 -29.46 24.76
N VAL A 313 5.60 -29.81 23.49
CA VAL A 313 4.51 -29.28 22.67
C VAL A 313 3.49 -30.39 22.45
N THR A 314 2.24 -30.14 22.85
CA THR A 314 1.12 -31.00 22.43
C THR A 314 0.68 -30.57 21.03
N VAL A 315 0.82 -31.43 20.04
CA VAL A 315 0.23 -31.22 18.71
C VAL A 315 -1.20 -31.77 18.73
N GLY A 316 -2.17 -30.87 18.53
CA GLY A 316 -3.59 -31.19 18.49
C GLY A 316 -4.13 -31.20 17.08
N ILE A 317 -4.60 -32.35 16.62
CA ILE A 317 -5.26 -32.50 15.31
C ILE A 317 -6.72 -32.89 15.56
N THR A 318 -7.65 -32.03 15.14
CA THR A 318 -9.09 -32.30 15.25
C THR A 318 -9.61 -32.82 13.92
N HIS A 319 -10.29 -33.97 13.97
CA HIS A 319 -10.66 -34.74 12.80
C HIS A 319 -12.17 -35.05 12.80
N PHE A 320 -12.79 -34.96 11.62
CA PHE A 320 -14.17 -35.41 11.39
C PHE A 320 -14.34 -35.90 9.95
N GLU A 321 -14.62 -37.19 9.76
CA GLU A 321 -14.96 -37.81 8.46
C GLU A 321 -13.89 -37.73 7.35
N ARG A 322 -12.65 -37.30 7.65
CA ARG A 322 -11.52 -37.14 6.71
C ARG A 322 -10.23 -37.93 7.06
N PRO A 323 -10.29 -39.26 7.26
CA PRO A 323 -9.22 -40.01 7.95
C PRO A 323 -7.89 -40.03 7.18
N LEU A 324 -7.93 -40.00 5.84
CA LEU A 324 -6.73 -39.96 5.02
C LEU A 324 -6.02 -38.60 5.07
N LEU A 325 -6.78 -37.50 5.15
CA LEU A 325 -6.16 -36.17 5.30
C LEU A 325 -5.53 -36.04 6.69
N MET A 326 -6.23 -36.51 7.72
CA MET A 326 -5.71 -36.57 9.08
C MET A 326 -4.40 -37.36 9.14
N LEU A 327 -4.32 -38.48 8.41
CA LEU A 327 -3.09 -39.24 8.30
C LEU A 327 -1.95 -38.42 7.67
N ASP A 328 -2.18 -37.67 6.59
CA ASP A 328 -1.16 -36.77 6.03
C ASP A 328 -0.66 -35.74 7.06
N ALA A 329 -1.59 -35.11 7.80
CA ALA A 329 -1.28 -34.13 8.83
C ALA A 329 -0.42 -34.75 9.95
N VAL A 330 -0.81 -35.91 10.47
CA VAL A 330 -0.03 -36.67 11.46
C VAL A 330 1.36 -37.00 10.93
N MET A 331 1.46 -37.50 9.70
CA MET A 331 2.75 -37.87 9.10
C MET A 331 3.66 -36.65 8.88
N SER A 332 3.11 -35.47 8.60
CA SER A 332 3.88 -34.22 8.53
C SER A 332 4.44 -33.81 9.90
N MET A 333 3.72 -34.12 10.98
CA MET A 333 4.15 -33.81 12.35
C MET A 333 5.19 -34.79 12.89
N LEU A 334 5.19 -36.04 12.43
CA LEU A 334 6.27 -36.99 12.72
C LEU A 334 7.60 -36.65 12.04
N ARG A 335 7.61 -35.66 11.12
CA ARG A 335 8.81 -35.20 10.39
C ARG A 335 9.39 -33.89 10.90
N GLN A 336 8.90 -33.39 12.04
CA GLN A 336 9.43 -32.15 12.61
C GLN A 336 10.89 -32.32 13.05
N ASP A 337 11.65 -31.24 12.97
CA ASP A 337 13.01 -31.14 13.53
C ASP A 337 13.02 -30.92 15.06
N TYR A 338 11.83 -30.82 15.67
CA TYR A 338 11.62 -30.65 17.10
C TYR A 338 11.14 -31.95 17.74
N GLU A 339 12.00 -32.57 18.55
CA GLU A 339 11.76 -33.93 19.08
C GLU A 339 10.77 -33.98 20.25
N ASN A 340 10.65 -32.92 21.06
CA ASN A 340 9.86 -32.93 22.30
C ASN A 340 8.38 -32.62 22.03
N ILE A 341 7.72 -33.47 21.25
CA ILE A 341 6.29 -33.37 20.91
C ILE A 341 5.50 -34.59 21.39
N GLU A 342 4.24 -34.37 21.73
CA GLU A 342 3.22 -35.43 21.78
C GLU A 342 2.12 -35.12 20.77
N ILE A 343 1.52 -36.14 20.14
CA ILE A 343 0.47 -35.94 19.13
C ILE A 343 -0.86 -36.50 19.67
N VAL A 344 -1.88 -35.64 19.72
CA VAL A 344 -3.24 -35.98 20.12
C VAL A 344 -4.17 -35.73 18.93
N VAL A 345 -4.79 -36.81 18.44
CA VAL A 345 -5.83 -36.75 17.40
C VAL A 345 -7.18 -36.89 18.08
N VAL A 346 -8.07 -35.93 17.88
CA VAL A 346 -9.45 -35.98 18.37
C VAL A 346 -10.40 -36.26 17.21
N ASP A 347 -11.01 -37.44 17.20
CA ASP A 347 -12.15 -37.75 16.33
C ASP A 347 -13.43 -37.16 16.93
N ASP A 348 -13.95 -36.11 16.29
CA ASP A 348 -15.18 -35.41 16.70
C ASP A 348 -16.44 -36.16 16.26
N GLY A 349 -16.47 -37.47 16.50
CA GLY A 349 -17.64 -38.31 16.38
C GLY A 349 -18.01 -38.67 14.94
N SER A 350 -17.02 -39.13 14.16
CA SER A 350 -17.23 -39.69 12.82
C SER A 350 -18.25 -40.84 12.85
N ARG A 351 -19.17 -40.87 11.87
CA ARG A 351 -20.28 -41.86 11.83
C ARG A 351 -20.37 -42.68 10.55
N MET A 352 -19.69 -42.25 9.48
CA MET A 352 -19.71 -42.96 8.22
C MET A 352 -19.04 -44.34 8.39
N PRO A 353 -19.70 -45.46 7.99
CA PRO A 353 -19.15 -46.80 8.17
C PRO A 353 -17.73 -46.95 7.63
N GLY A 354 -17.46 -46.47 6.40
CA GLY A 354 -16.13 -46.52 5.80
C GLY A 354 -15.08 -45.68 6.55
N THR A 355 -15.47 -44.59 7.21
CA THR A 355 -14.54 -43.84 8.08
C THR A 355 -14.23 -44.61 9.35
N ILE A 356 -15.23 -45.22 9.97
CA ILE A 356 -15.06 -46.00 11.20
C ILE A 356 -14.14 -47.21 10.95
N GLU A 357 -14.38 -47.95 9.86
CA GLU A 357 -13.55 -49.08 9.43
C GLU A 357 -12.10 -48.64 9.21
N LEU A 358 -11.89 -47.57 8.43
CA LEU A 358 -10.54 -47.06 8.15
C LEU A 358 -9.83 -46.54 9.42
N LEU A 359 -10.54 -45.87 10.33
CA LEU A 359 -9.97 -45.45 11.62
C LEU A 359 -9.57 -46.66 12.48
N ALA A 360 -10.37 -47.72 12.49
CA ALA A 360 -10.05 -48.95 13.21
C ALA A 360 -8.80 -49.64 12.63
N ASP A 361 -8.64 -49.60 11.31
CA ASP A 361 -7.44 -50.13 10.63
C ASP A 361 -6.19 -49.28 10.90
N LEU A 362 -6.34 -47.95 10.95
CA LEU A 362 -5.23 -47.02 11.18
C LEU A 362 -4.79 -46.94 12.64
N GLU A 363 -5.71 -47.11 13.60
CA GLU A 363 -5.46 -46.90 15.04
C GLU A 363 -4.26 -47.69 15.58
N PRO A 364 -4.07 -49.00 15.30
CA PRO A 364 -2.87 -49.72 15.74
C PRO A 364 -1.56 -49.10 15.24
N THR A 365 -1.57 -48.59 13.99
CA THR A 365 -0.41 -47.92 13.39
C THR A 365 -0.14 -46.59 14.08
N LEU A 366 -1.19 -45.78 14.31
CA LEU A 366 -1.09 -44.50 15.01
C LEU A 366 -0.55 -44.67 16.43
N VAL A 367 -1.08 -45.64 17.18
CA VAL A 367 -0.60 -45.97 18.53
C VAL A 367 0.86 -46.44 18.51
N GLY A 368 1.23 -47.26 17.52
CA GLY A 368 2.62 -47.69 17.32
C GLY A 368 3.60 -46.54 17.03
N LEU A 369 3.10 -45.43 16.47
CA LEU A 369 3.84 -44.18 16.25
C LEU A 369 3.78 -43.20 17.43
N GLY A 370 3.18 -43.61 18.56
CA GLY A 370 3.03 -42.76 19.75
C GLY A 370 1.90 -41.73 19.67
N VAL A 371 1.01 -41.84 18.67
CA VAL A 371 -0.13 -40.95 18.50
C VAL A 371 -1.30 -41.40 19.37
N ARG A 372 -1.89 -40.47 20.12
CA ARG A 372 -3.06 -40.71 20.97
C ARG A 372 -4.34 -40.36 20.23
N LEU A 373 -5.16 -41.35 19.91
CA LEU A 373 -6.49 -41.15 19.33
C LEU A 373 -7.55 -41.05 20.43
N VAL A 374 -8.28 -39.94 20.46
CA VAL A 374 -9.36 -39.66 21.42
C VAL A 374 -10.67 -39.51 20.65
N ARG A 375 -11.69 -40.27 21.02
CA ARG A 375 -13.02 -40.23 20.39
C ARG A 375 -14.01 -39.52 21.28
N ARG A 376 -14.81 -38.62 20.71
CA ARG A 376 -15.87 -37.90 21.41
C ARG A 376 -17.17 -37.85 20.59
N PRO A 377 -18.33 -37.64 21.22
CA PRO A 377 -19.55 -37.30 20.47
C PRO A 377 -19.38 -35.96 19.74
N ASN A 378 -19.80 -35.89 18.47
CA ASN A 378 -19.66 -34.69 17.64
C ASN A 378 -20.17 -33.41 18.32
N GLY A 379 -19.26 -32.49 18.62
CA GLY A 379 -19.50 -31.24 19.35
C GLY A 379 -19.04 -30.00 18.60
N TYR A 380 -18.65 -30.15 17.33
CA TYR A 380 -18.06 -29.10 16.51
C TYR A 380 -16.64 -28.73 16.96
N LEU A 381 -15.98 -27.91 16.13
CA LEU A 381 -14.53 -27.68 16.18
C LEU A 381 -14.04 -27.13 17.52
N GLY A 382 -14.76 -26.17 18.12
CA GLY A 382 -14.41 -25.63 19.44
C GLY A 382 -14.35 -26.69 20.55
N ALA A 383 -15.35 -27.57 20.62
CA ALA A 383 -15.38 -28.64 21.62
C ALA A 383 -14.31 -29.71 21.36
N ALA A 384 -14.00 -29.99 20.09
CA ALA A 384 -12.89 -30.87 19.72
C ALA A 384 -11.54 -30.28 20.13
N ARG A 385 -11.29 -28.98 19.89
CA ARG A 385 -10.06 -28.29 20.32
C ARG A 385 -9.96 -28.16 21.84
N ASN A 386 -11.07 -27.98 22.55
CA ASN A 386 -11.06 -28.05 24.02
C ASN A 386 -10.74 -29.45 24.54
N THR A 387 -11.14 -30.50 23.83
CA THR A 387 -10.76 -31.89 24.18
C THR A 387 -9.24 -32.07 24.02
N VAL A 388 -8.62 -31.52 22.97
CA VAL A 388 -7.15 -31.46 22.87
C VAL A 388 -6.55 -30.74 24.07
N LEU A 389 -7.07 -29.56 24.44
CA LEU A 389 -6.54 -28.77 25.57
C LEU A 389 -6.66 -29.50 26.92
N GLN A 390 -7.71 -30.31 27.11
CA GLN A 390 -7.88 -31.16 28.29
C GLN A 390 -6.86 -32.30 28.34
N GLU A 391 -6.52 -32.85 27.18
CA GLU A 391 -5.58 -33.97 27.03
C GLU A 391 -4.10 -33.53 26.95
N ALA A 392 -3.86 -32.24 26.74
CA ALA A 392 -2.56 -31.63 26.57
C ALA A 392 -1.71 -31.68 27.85
N ARG A 393 -0.48 -32.16 27.70
CA ARG A 393 0.55 -32.21 28.75
C ARG A 393 1.69 -31.24 28.48
N GLY A 394 1.75 -30.66 27.29
CA GLY A 394 2.75 -29.68 26.89
C GLY A 394 2.63 -28.35 27.61
N THR A 395 3.73 -27.59 27.62
CA THR A 395 3.72 -26.16 27.97
C THR A 395 3.02 -25.35 26.89
N TYR A 396 3.16 -25.80 25.64
CA TYR A 396 2.48 -25.25 24.49
C TYR A 396 1.57 -26.29 23.84
N VAL A 397 0.56 -25.81 23.14
CA VAL A 397 -0.26 -26.60 22.21
C VAL A 397 -0.17 -25.99 20.81
N LEU A 398 0.17 -26.80 19.82
CA LEU A 398 0.09 -26.45 18.41
C LEU A 398 -1.18 -27.08 17.85
N PHE A 399 -2.15 -26.27 17.42
CA PHE A 399 -3.26 -26.78 16.64
C PHE A 399 -2.84 -26.87 15.17
N LEU A 400 -3.10 -28.01 14.54
CA LEU A 400 -2.94 -28.21 13.10
C LEU A 400 -4.25 -28.79 12.56
N ASP A 401 -4.82 -28.15 11.54
CA ASP A 401 -6.03 -28.67 10.90
C ASP A 401 -5.73 -29.99 10.17
N ASP A 402 -6.69 -30.93 10.18
CA ASP A 402 -6.50 -32.29 9.65
C ASP A 402 -6.36 -32.35 8.12
N ASP A 403 -6.46 -31.23 7.42
CA ASP A 403 -6.21 -31.10 5.99
C ASP A 403 -5.02 -30.22 5.61
N ASP A 404 -4.26 -29.71 6.59
CA ASP A 404 -3.02 -28.97 6.39
C ASP A 404 -1.78 -29.89 6.40
N ILE A 405 -0.67 -29.41 5.83
CA ILE A 405 0.62 -30.12 5.83
C ILE A 405 1.69 -29.19 6.40
N ALA A 406 2.27 -29.56 7.55
CA ALA A 406 3.32 -28.79 8.20
C ALA A 406 4.68 -28.93 7.49
N PHE A 407 5.46 -27.85 7.46
CA PHE A 407 6.88 -27.91 7.09
C PHE A 407 7.70 -28.48 8.26
N PRO A 408 8.85 -29.13 8.00
CA PRO A 408 9.67 -29.75 9.05
C PRO A 408 10.10 -28.82 10.19
N SER A 409 10.20 -27.50 9.93
CA SER A 409 10.65 -26.49 10.89
C SER A 409 9.51 -25.74 11.61
N LEU A 410 8.25 -26.13 11.42
CA LEU A 410 7.08 -25.44 11.99
C LEU A 410 7.18 -25.33 13.52
N VAL A 411 7.36 -26.45 14.22
CA VAL A 411 7.34 -26.47 15.69
C VAL A 411 8.54 -25.74 16.28
N SER A 412 9.76 -26.00 15.79
CA SER A 412 10.97 -25.35 16.30
C SER A 412 10.93 -23.84 16.13
N THR A 413 10.51 -23.36 14.95
CA THR A 413 10.40 -21.92 14.65
C THR A 413 9.39 -21.23 15.54
N LEU A 414 8.19 -21.81 15.71
CA LEU A 414 7.15 -21.19 16.54
C LEU A 414 7.50 -21.20 18.04
N VAL A 415 8.17 -22.25 18.52
CA VAL A 415 8.65 -22.31 19.91
C VAL A 415 9.75 -21.28 20.16
N GLU A 416 10.73 -21.13 19.25
CA GLU A 416 11.79 -20.12 19.36
C GLU A 416 11.17 -18.71 19.43
N ALA A 417 10.27 -18.39 18.50
CA ALA A 417 9.55 -17.12 18.50
C ALA A 417 8.78 -16.88 19.81
N ALA A 418 8.01 -17.87 20.28
CA ALA A 418 7.23 -17.77 21.51
C ALA A 418 8.11 -17.55 22.76
N GLN A 419 9.25 -18.24 22.86
CA GLN A 419 10.18 -18.06 23.97
C GLN A 419 10.86 -16.69 23.94
N CYS A 420 11.28 -16.22 22.76
CA CYS A 420 11.92 -14.91 22.60
C CYS A 420 11.00 -13.75 22.98
N THR A 421 9.72 -13.82 22.61
CA THR A 421 8.77 -12.73 22.81
C THR A 421 7.83 -12.92 24.00
N SER A 422 7.79 -14.11 24.59
CA SER A 422 6.81 -14.52 25.61
C SER A 422 5.36 -14.31 25.17
N SER A 423 5.09 -14.56 23.89
CA SER A 423 3.76 -14.47 23.32
C SER A 423 2.85 -15.60 23.79
N ALA A 424 1.57 -15.29 24.01
CA ALA A 424 0.56 -16.28 24.31
C ALA A 424 0.19 -17.12 23.09
N ALA A 425 0.33 -16.55 21.90
CA ALA A 425 0.17 -17.25 20.64
C ALA A 425 1.18 -16.76 19.59
N VAL A 426 1.65 -17.68 18.74
CA VAL A 426 2.46 -17.38 17.56
C VAL A 426 1.82 -18.04 16.35
N VAL A 427 1.47 -17.22 15.36
CA VAL A 427 0.82 -17.67 14.12
C VAL A 427 1.81 -17.63 12.97
N ALA A 428 1.92 -18.70 12.20
CA ALA A 428 2.76 -18.73 11.00
C ALA A 428 2.01 -18.17 9.79
N LEU A 429 2.76 -17.70 8.79
CA LEU A 429 2.19 -17.54 7.45
C LEU A 429 1.93 -18.94 6.85
N ASN A 430 1.18 -19.00 5.76
CA ASN A 430 0.92 -20.24 5.02
C ASN A 430 1.01 -20.03 3.51
N LEU A 431 1.21 -21.14 2.81
CA LEU A 431 1.07 -21.21 1.35
C LEU A 431 -0.23 -21.90 1.02
N PHE A 432 -0.99 -21.37 0.07
CA PHE A 432 -2.24 -22.00 -0.35
C PHE A 432 -1.95 -23.24 -1.20
N MET A 433 -2.66 -24.32 -0.89
CA MET A 433 -2.58 -25.60 -1.56
C MET A 433 -3.96 -25.96 -2.12
N GLN A 434 -4.07 -26.01 -3.45
CA GLN A 434 -5.31 -26.44 -4.11
C GLN A 434 -5.51 -27.95 -3.93
N GLU A 435 -6.75 -28.39 -3.79
CA GLU A 435 -7.07 -29.81 -3.55
C GLU A 435 -6.53 -30.74 -4.65
N HIS A 436 -6.59 -30.31 -5.92
CA HIS A 436 -6.14 -31.12 -7.06
C HIS A 436 -4.61 -31.15 -7.23
N THR A 437 -3.88 -30.22 -6.61
CA THR A 437 -2.41 -30.20 -6.59
C THR A 437 -1.85 -30.65 -5.24
N ARG A 438 -2.70 -31.14 -4.34
CA ARG A 438 -2.32 -31.52 -2.97
C ARG A 438 -1.17 -32.53 -2.98
N PRO A 439 0.04 -32.16 -2.52
CA PRO A 439 1.08 -33.11 -2.21
C PRO A 439 0.61 -34.10 -1.14
N THR A 440 1.12 -35.31 -1.21
CA THR A 440 1.05 -36.21 -0.05
C THR A 440 2.10 -35.79 0.98
N TRP A 441 1.99 -36.28 2.22
CA TRP A 441 3.05 -36.11 3.22
C TRP A 441 4.45 -36.56 2.73
N ARG A 442 4.55 -37.36 1.66
CA ARG A 442 5.83 -37.81 1.08
C ARG A 442 6.56 -36.73 0.29
N SER A 443 5.85 -35.71 -0.19
CA SER A 443 6.47 -34.57 -0.89
C SER A 443 7.29 -33.72 0.08
N ARG A 444 8.16 -32.85 -0.45
CA ARG A 444 8.86 -31.81 0.31
C ARG A 444 8.01 -30.54 0.28
N PRO A 445 7.14 -30.29 1.27
CA PRO A 445 6.25 -29.14 1.23
C PRO A 445 7.01 -27.80 1.25
N GLU A 446 8.24 -27.78 1.78
CA GLU A 446 9.14 -26.62 1.75
C GLU A 446 9.59 -26.21 0.33
N THR A 447 9.41 -27.07 -0.69
CA THR A 447 9.73 -26.74 -2.08
C THR A 447 8.53 -26.22 -2.87
N PHE A 448 7.40 -25.92 -2.22
CA PHE A 448 6.25 -25.30 -2.87
C PHE A 448 6.53 -23.82 -3.17
N ASP A 449 6.35 -23.42 -4.44
CA ASP A 449 6.67 -22.09 -4.95
C ASP A 449 5.39 -21.31 -5.35
N GLU A 450 4.37 -21.40 -4.48
CA GLU A 450 3.12 -20.65 -4.60
C GLU A 450 3.18 -19.37 -3.75
N PRO A 451 2.58 -18.26 -4.19
CA PRO A 451 2.64 -17.00 -3.45
C PRO A 451 1.85 -17.08 -2.13
N VAL A 452 2.35 -16.38 -1.11
CA VAL A 452 1.62 -16.17 0.14
C VAL A 452 0.40 -15.29 -0.16
N ALA A 453 -0.79 -15.88 -0.12
CA ALA A 453 -2.03 -15.17 -0.45
C ALA A 453 -2.59 -14.34 0.72
N TYR A 454 -2.15 -14.61 1.95
CA TYR A 454 -2.64 -13.95 3.16
C TYR A 454 -1.49 -13.69 4.14
N VAL A 455 -1.28 -12.40 4.47
CA VAL A 455 -0.24 -11.93 5.39
C VAL A 455 -0.89 -11.17 6.55
N PRO A 456 -1.23 -11.84 7.67
CA PRO A 456 -1.72 -11.16 8.85
C PRO A 456 -0.63 -10.22 9.42
N VAL A 457 -1.02 -8.99 9.75
CA VAL A 457 -0.12 -8.00 10.37
C VAL A 457 -0.11 -8.09 11.91
N GLY A 458 -1.02 -8.88 12.49
CA GLY A 458 -1.17 -9.11 13.93
C GLY A 458 -1.95 -8.03 14.68
N GLY A 459 -2.80 -7.25 14.00
CA GLY A 459 -3.63 -6.18 14.58
C GLY A 459 -3.99 -5.07 13.58
N PRO A 460 -4.45 -3.89 14.03
CA PRO A 460 -4.84 -3.57 15.40
C PRO A 460 -6.10 -4.36 15.84
N VAL A 461 -6.37 -4.44 17.15
CA VAL A 461 -7.52 -5.21 17.69
C VAL A 461 -8.86 -4.73 17.14
N SER A 462 -8.99 -3.42 16.85
CA SER A 462 -10.21 -2.82 16.33
C SER A 462 -10.55 -3.33 14.94
N VAL A 463 -9.58 -3.31 14.02
CA VAL A 463 -9.73 -3.93 12.69
C VAL A 463 -9.85 -5.45 12.82
N GLY A 464 -9.11 -6.04 13.75
CA GLY A 464 -9.17 -7.45 14.12
C GLY A 464 -10.58 -7.93 14.50
N ALA A 465 -11.50 -7.08 14.93
CA ALA A 465 -12.86 -7.50 15.28
C ALA A 465 -13.82 -7.62 14.09
N ILE A 466 -13.47 -7.03 12.95
CA ILE A 466 -14.29 -7.02 11.75
C ILE A 466 -13.64 -7.77 10.59
N GLU A 467 -12.33 -7.98 10.67
CA GLU A 467 -11.53 -8.68 9.69
C GLU A 467 -10.44 -9.47 10.41
N ASN A 468 -10.10 -10.65 9.90
CA ASN A 468 -9.02 -11.41 10.51
C ASN A 468 -7.68 -10.81 10.11
N THR A 469 -7.04 -10.08 11.04
CA THR A 469 -5.68 -9.56 10.91
C THR A 469 -4.66 -10.34 11.75
N LEU A 470 -5.11 -11.39 12.43
CA LEU A 470 -4.38 -12.09 13.50
C LEU A 470 -3.80 -13.42 13.02
N GLY A 471 -4.43 -14.04 12.01
CA GLY A 471 -3.93 -15.22 11.33
C GLY A 471 -4.89 -16.41 11.38
N ALA A 472 -4.43 -17.56 10.90
CA ALA A 472 -5.26 -18.76 10.76
C ALA A 472 -5.31 -19.60 12.04
N ALA A 473 -6.13 -20.66 12.02
CA ALA A 473 -6.29 -21.58 13.14
C ALA A 473 -5.02 -22.38 13.50
N THR A 474 -4.18 -22.66 12.50
CA THR A 474 -2.89 -23.34 12.69
C THR A 474 -1.91 -22.38 13.40
N ALA A 475 -1.75 -22.55 14.70
CA ALA A 475 -0.91 -21.71 15.54
C ALA A 475 -0.48 -22.39 16.84
N LEU A 476 0.64 -21.93 17.38
CA LEU A 476 1.17 -22.35 18.68
C LEU A 476 0.59 -21.46 19.78
N PHE A 477 0.09 -22.05 20.86
CA PHE A 477 -0.47 -21.34 22.00
C PHE A 477 0.16 -21.79 23.32
N SER A 478 0.33 -20.85 24.25
CA SER A 478 0.57 -21.16 25.66
C SER A 478 -0.66 -21.85 26.25
N VAL A 479 -0.46 -23.02 26.85
CA VAL A 479 -1.55 -23.77 27.51
C VAL A 479 -2.13 -22.97 28.68
N ASP A 480 -1.28 -22.26 29.43
CA ASP A 480 -1.73 -21.42 30.55
C ASP A 480 -2.57 -20.24 30.06
N ALA A 481 -2.17 -19.60 28.95
CA ALA A 481 -2.93 -18.51 28.37
C ALA A 481 -4.30 -18.99 27.86
N LEU A 482 -4.35 -20.14 27.16
CA LEU A 482 -5.63 -20.73 26.74
C LEU A 482 -6.54 -21.05 27.91
N ARG A 483 -6.02 -21.64 28.98
CA ARG A 483 -6.79 -21.96 30.18
C ARG A 483 -7.30 -20.72 30.90
N SER A 484 -6.53 -19.62 30.89
CA SER A 484 -6.94 -18.36 31.52
C SER A 484 -8.16 -17.70 30.87
N VAL A 485 -8.44 -18.04 29.61
CA VAL A 485 -9.60 -17.54 28.85
C VAL A 485 -10.64 -18.63 28.60
N ASP A 486 -10.58 -19.74 29.34
CA ASP A 486 -11.50 -20.90 29.22
C ASP A 486 -11.50 -21.60 27.85
N GLY A 487 -10.37 -21.57 27.12
CA GLY A 487 -10.22 -22.28 25.85
C GLY A 487 -11.07 -21.70 24.72
N TYR A 488 -11.55 -22.55 23.81
CA TYR A 488 -12.44 -22.17 22.70
C TYR A 488 -13.90 -22.16 23.14
N THR A 489 -14.74 -21.28 22.57
CA THR A 489 -16.18 -21.40 22.79
C THR A 489 -16.79 -22.53 21.94
N GLU A 490 -17.78 -23.23 22.48
CA GLU A 490 -18.33 -24.47 21.91
C GLU A 490 -19.66 -24.26 21.16
N ILE A 491 -19.77 -23.16 20.42
CA ILE A 491 -21.00 -22.81 19.70
C ILE A 491 -21.14 -23.69 18.45
N ARG A 492 -22.12 -24.61 18.48
CA ARG A 492 -22.40 -25.51 17.36
C ARG A 492 -22.91 -24.75 16.13
N GLY A 493 -22.40 -25.07 14.94
CA GLY A 493 -22.89 -24.52 13.67
C GLY A 493 -22.38 -23.12 13.34
N VAL A 494 -21.40 -22.62 14.09
CA VAL A 494 -20.79 -21.29 13.92
C VAL A 494 -19.27 -21.45 13.85
N GLY A 495 -18.64 -20.92 12.80
CA GLY A 495 -17.18 -20.91 12.64
C GLY A 495 -16.50 -19.75 13.38
N HIS A 496 -15.24 -19.46 13.01
CA HIS A 496 -14.42 -18.36 13.54
C HIS A 496 -14.08 -18.48 15.04
N GLU A 497 -14.01 -19.69 15.57
CA GLU A 497 -13.58 -19.97 16.96
C GLU A 497 -12.14 -19.57 17.25
N ASP A 498 -11.26 -19.68 16.28
CA ASP A 498 -9.86 -19.26 16.30
C ASP A 498 -9.74 -17.74 16.33
N HIS A 499 -10.44 -17.05 15.43
CA HIS A 499 -10.45 -15.59 15.35
C HIS A 499 -11.00 -14.96 16.63
N GLU A 500 -12.11 -15.49 17.15
CA GLU A 500 -12.67 -15.11 18.44
C GLU A 500 -11.69 -15.34 19.61
N LEU A 501 -11.01 -16.50 19.64
CA LEU A 501 -10.02 -16.81 20.68
C LEU A 501 -8.85 -15.81 20.67
N TYR A 502 -8.32 -15.48 19.50
CA TYR A 502 -7.24 -14.48 19.42
C TYR A 502 -7.66 -13.13 20.00
N LEU A 503 -8.89 -12.68 19.70
CA LEU A 503 -9.41 -11.45 20.28
C LEU A 503 -9.54 -11.56 21.80
N ARG A 504 -10.08 -12.66 22.34
CA ARG A 504 -10.16 -12.86 23.81
C ARG A 504 -8.79 -12.84 24.48
N LEU A 505 -7.76 -13.42 23.85
CA LEU A 505 -6.39 -13.36 24.35
C LEU A 505 -5.85 -11.92 24.36
N LEU A 506 -5.98 -11.18 23.26
CA LEU A 506 -5.58 -9.76 23.20
C LEU A 506 -6.33 -8.92 24.23
N GLN A 507 -7.64 -9.14 24.35
CA GLN A 507 -8.48 -8.48 25.33
C GLN A 507 -8.01 -8.75 26.75
N ALA A 508 -7.63 -10.00 27.07
CA ALA A 508 -7.07 -10.38 28.36
C ALA A 508 -5.67 -9.79 28.64
N GLY A 509 -5.09 -9.04 27.69
CA GLY A 509 -3.78 -8.38 27.84
C GLY A 509 -2.60 -9.23 27.38
N TYR A 510 -2.86 -10.36 26.70
CA TYR A 510 -1.80 -11.18 26.14
C TYR A 510 -1.28 -10.62 24.81
N HIS A 511 -0.03 -10.96 24.50
CA HIS A 511 0.59 -10.65 23.23
C HIS A 511 0.46 -11.81 22.24
N ILE A 512 0.18 -11.49 20.98
CA ILE A 512 0.14 -12.43 19.85
C ILE A 512 1.17 -11.97 18.82
N ASP A 513 2.00 -12.90 18.39
CA ASP A 513 2.98 -12.69 17.31
C ASP A 513 2.53 -13.34 16.01
N VAL A 514 2.87 -12.67 14.91
CA VAL A 514 2.88 -13.29 13.58
C VAL A 514 4.33 -13.63 13.23
N CYS A 515 4.61 -14.91 13.06
CA CYS A 515 5.87 -15.41 12.55
C CYS A 515 5.97 -15.10 11.05
N PRO A 516 6.95 -14.28 10.62
CA PRO A 516 7.11 -13.86 9.23
C PRO A 516 7.78 -14.97 8.39
N ARG A 517 7.26 -16.19 8.47
CA ARG A 517 7.64 -17.34 7.62
C ARG A 517 6.40 -18.16 7.31
N PRO A 518 6.14 -18.53 6.05
CA PRO A 518 5.28 -19.67 5.77
C PRO A 518 5.89 -20.96 6.31
N LEU A 519 5.11 -21.68 7.11
CA LEU A 519 5.56 -22.89 7.78
C LEU A 519 4.62 -24.10 7.56
N TYR A 520 3.59 -23.94 6.73
CA TYR A 520 2.67 -25.01 6.38
C TYR A 520 1.91 -24.71 5.09
N LEU A 521 1.39 -25.76 4.46
CA LEU A 521 0.46 -25.69 3.34
C LEU A 521 -0.98 -25.68 3.86
N TYR A 522 -1.73 -24.65 3.50
CA TYR A 522 -3.14 -24.48 3.85
C TYR A 522 -4.06 -24.97 2.73
N SER A 523 -4.93 -25.93 3.03
CA SER A 523 -5.80 -26.52 1.99
C SER A 523 -6.94 -25.58 1.57
N VAL A 524 -7.04 -25.28 0.27
CA VAL A 524 -8.12 -24.47 -0.33
C VAL A 524 -8.92 -25.27 -1.37
N GLY A 525 -10.14 -24.81 -1.69
CA GLY A 525 -11.00 -25.40 -2.75
C GLY A 525 -12.08 -26.37 -2.26
N LYS A 526 -12.06 -26.77 -0.99
CA LYS A 526 -13.10 -27.61 -0.37
C LYS A 526 -14.25 -26.77 0.20
N PRO A 527 -15.46 -27.33 0.39
CA PRO A 527 -16.53 -26.64 1.11
C PRO A 527 -16.17 -26.47 2.60
N SER A 528 -15.48 -25.36 2.91
CA SER A 528 -15.04 -24.95 4.24
C SER A 528 -16.21 -24.68 5.18
N MET A 529 -15.97 -24.71 6.50
CA MET A 529 -16.92 -24.20 7.49
C MET A 529 -17.38 -22.77 7.16
N MET A 530 -16.51 -21.94 6.57
CA MET A 530 -16.87 -20.58 6.16
C MET A 530 -18.02 -20.53 5.14
N VAL A 531 -18.17 -21.57 4.30
CA VAL A 531 -19.25 -21.68 3.30
C VAL A 531 -20.48 -22.40 3.88
N ARG A 532 -20.29 -23.24 4.90
CA ARG A 532 -21.35 -24.07 5.51
C ARG A 532 -22.07 -23.41 6.68
N THR A 533 -21.48 -22.38 7.28
CA THR A 533 -22.02 -21.67 8.45
C THR A 533 -22.53 -20.28 8.07
N SER A 534 -23.36 -19.67 8.92
CA SER A 534 -23.91 -18.34 8.66
C SER A 534 -22.81 -17.27 8.80
N PRO A 535 -22.51 -16.47 7.75
CA PRO A 535 -21.53 -15.39 7.87
C PRO A 535 -21.86 -14.40 9.00
N LEU A 536 -23.15 -14.09 9.19
CA LEU A 536 -23.61 -13.21 10.26
C LEU A 536 -23.37 -13.83 11.64
N ALA A 537 -23.63 -15.13 11.81
CA ALA A 537 -23.38 -15.81 13.08
C ALA A 537 -21.88 -15.86 13.40
N ASN A 538 -21.03 -16.11 12.39
CA ASN A 538 -19.57 -16.13 12.54
C ASN A 538 -19.06 -14.74 12.95
N ALA A 539 -19.48 -13.69 12.25
CA ALA A 539 -19.12 -12.32 12.62
C ALA A 539 -19.64 -11.93 14.01
N SER A 540 -20.88 -12.33 14.35
CA SER A 540 -21.47 -12.07 15.67
C SER A 540 -20.72 -12.74 16.80
N ARG A 541 -20.12 -13.92 16.57
CA ARG A 541 -19.26 -14.61 17.55
C ARG A 541 -18.02 -13.77 17.87
N VAL A 542 -17.34 -13.30 16.82
CA VAL A 542 -16.11 -12.49 16.92
C VAL A 542 -16.39 -11.16 17.63
N VAL A 543 -17.42 -10.42 17.19
CA VAL A 543 -17.74 -9.09 17.77
C VAL A 543 -18.15 -9.20 19.25
N LYS A 544 -18.81 -10.28 19.67
CA LYS A 544 -19.18 -10.47 21.09
C LYS A 544 -18.00 -10.74 22.01
N ALA A 545 -16.86 -11.16 21.47
CA ALA A 545 -15.63 -11.35 22.23
C ALA A 545 -14.93 -10.02 22.58
N VAL A 546 -15.49 -8.90 22.10
CA VAL A 546 -14.87 -7.59 22.21
C VAL A 546 -15.52 -6.72 23.29
N ASP A 547 -14.76 -6.40 24.32
CA ASP A 547 -14.96 -5.31 25.25
C ASP A 547 -14.34 -4.02 24.70
N THR A 548 -15.20 -3.08 24.28
CA THR A 548 -14.77 -1.79 23.71
C THR A 548 -14.23 -0.82 24.75
N SER A 549 -14.36 -1.10 26.04
CA SER A 549 -13.86 -0.23 27.10
C SER A 549 -12.36 -0.36 27.37
N ARG A 550 -11.72 -1.45 26.90
CA ARG A 550 -10.28 -1.71 27.12
C ARG A 550 -9.36 -0.88 26.23
N ASP A 551 -9.84 -0.44 25.07
CA ASP A 551 -9.07 0.38 24.10
C ASP A 551 -9.97 1.42 23.42
N PRO A 552 -10.48 2.40 24.20
CA PRO A 552 -11.50 3.32 23.70
C PRO A 552 -11.02 4.18 22.52
N GLU A 553 -9.71 4.44 22.41
CA GLU A 553 -9.11 5.15 21.28
C GLU A 553 -9.23 4.31 20.00
N ALA A 554 -8.77 3.05 20.01
CA ALA A 554 -8.81 2.21 18.82
C ALA A 554 -10.24 1.94 18.32
N TRP A 555 -11.22 1.81 19.24
CA TRP A 555 -12.64 1.69 18.88
C TRP A 555 -13.22 3.01 18.40
N GLY A 556 -12.85 4.12 19.03
CA GLY A 556 -13.23 5.47 18.60
C GLY A 556 -12.78 5.74 17.17
N ASP A 557 -11.52 5.40 16.85
CA ASP A 557 -10.94 5.54 15.51
C ASP A 557 -11.63 4.64 14.49
N LEU A 558 -11.99 3.40 14.85
CA LEU A 558 -12.75 2.52 13.97
C LEU A 558 -14.15 3.08 13.68
N VAL A 559 -14.86 3.54 14.72
CA VAL A 559 -16.19 4.14 14.57
C VAL A 559 -16.10 5.42 13.75
N ALA A 560 -15.12 6.27 14.00
CA ALA A 560 -14.85 7.48 13.23
C ALA A 560 -14.51 7.15 11.77
N THR A 561 -13.75 6.08 11.52
CA THR A 561 -13.48 5.56 10.17
C THR A 561 -14.76 5.12 9.47
N VAL A 562 -15.66 4.40 10.15
CA VAL A 562 -16.91 3.91 9.55
C VAL A 562 -17.91 5.06 9.32
N ALA A 563 -18.11 5.93 10.32
CA ALA A 563 -18.97 7.10 10.20
C ALA A 563 -18.41 8.11 9.19
N GLY A 564 -17.08 8.29 9.20
CA GLY A 564 -16.33 9.08 8.24
C GLY A 564 -16.38 8.47 6.85
N ALA A 565 -16.34 7.14 6.71
CA ALA A 565 -16.54 6.46 5.43
C ALA A 565 -17.98 6.62 4.92
N GLU A 566 -19.01 6.70 5.76
CA GLU A 566 -20.36 7.05 5.31
C GLU A 566 -20.46 8.52 4.86
N ALA A 567 -19.84 9.44 5.59
CA ALA A 567 -19.73 10.85 5.17
C ALA A 567 -18.92 10.98 3.86
N VAL A 568 -17.83 10.23 3.74
CA VAL A 568 -16.95 10.15 2.57
C VAL A 568 -17.59 9.37 1.45
N VAL A 569 -18.47 8.38 1.66
CA VAL A 569 -19.20 7.66 0.58
C VAL A 569 -20.34 8.52 0.05
N ASN A 570 -21.04 9.24 0.93
CA ASN A 570 -21.98 10.29 0.54
C ASN A 570 -21.25 11.43 -0.20
N ALA A 571 -20.02 11.75 0.21
CA ALA A 571 -19.16 12.69 -0.49
C ALA A 571 -18.41 12.09 -1.68
N SER A 572 -18.23 10.76 -1.82
CA SER A 572 -17.38 10.06 -2.82
C SER A 572 -18.18 9.50 -3.97
N ASN A 573 -19.47 9.20 -3.81
CA ASN A 573 -20.31 9.00 -5.00
C ASN A 573 -20.46 10.32 -5.77
N ARG A 574 -20.35 11.44 -5.05
CA ARG A 574 -20.19 12.77 -5.61
C ARG A 574 -18.74 13.01 -6.05
N ALA A 575 -17.75 12.90 -5.17
CA ALA A 575 -16.34 13.19 -5.46
C ALA A 575 -15.63 12.21 -6.41
N ARG A 576 -15.99 10.93 -6.56
CA ARG A 576 -15.43 10.08 -7.65
C ARG A 576 -15.97 10.49 -9.01
N TYR A 577 -17.23 10.92 -9.07
CA TYR A 577 -17.83 11.49 -10.27
C TYR A 577 -17.23 12.87 -10.57
N GLU A 578 -17.00 13.70 -9.55
CA GLU A 578 -16.43 15.05 -9.66
C GLU A 578 -14.88 15.04 -9.80
N TYR A 579 -14.16 14.04 -9.30
CA TYR A 579 -12.69 13.88 -9.40
C TYR A 579 -12.27 13.42 -10.79
N GLN A 580 -13.00 12.47 -11.39
CA GLN A 580 -12.78 12.10 -12.79
C GLN A 580 -13.16 13.22 -13.76
N GLN A 581 -14.12 14.08 -13.41
CA GLN A 581 -14.48 15.28 -14.19
C GLN A 581 -13.52 16.46 -13.94
N GLY A 582 -12.98 16.58 -12.73
CA GLY A 582 -12.13 17.69 -12.28
C GLY A 582 -10.64 17.50 -12.57
N GLN A 583 -10.13 16.27 -12.68
CA GLN A 583 -8.72 16.03 -13.04
C GLN A 583 -8.38 16.65 -14.40
N HIS A 584 -9.25 16.51 -15.40
CA HIS A 584 -9.06 17.13 -16.71
C HIS A 584 -9.11 18.68 -16.65
N ALA A 585 -9.91 19.27 -15.75
CA ALA A 585 -9.97 20.72 -15.56
C ALA A 585 -8.78 21.26 -14.74
N VAL A 586 -8.29 20.52 -13.75
CA VAL A 586 -7.07 20.84 -13.00
C VAL A 586 -5.82 20.67 -13.88
N GLU A 587 -5.79 19.66 -14.74
CA GLU A 587 -4.79 19.49 -15.80
C GLU A 587 -4.85 20.64 -16.83
N ALA A 588 -6.06 21.09 -17.20
CA ALA A 588 -6.22 22.27 -18.05
C ALA A 588 -5.71 23.57 -17.39
N LEU A 589 -5.83 23.69 -16.06
CA LEU A 589 -5.25 24.78 -15.25
C LEU A 589 -3.73 24.63 -15.02
N ALA A 590 -3.13 23.48 -15.38
CA ALA A 590 -1.69 23.24 -15.28
C ALA A 590 -0.90 23.77 -16.50
N LEU A 591 -1.59 24.31 -17.51
CA LEU A 591 -0.99 24.90 -18.71
C LEU A 591 -0.55 26.36 -18.45
N PHE A 592 0.69 26.51 -17.97
CA PHE A 592 1.60 27.68 -17.86
C PHE A 592 1.09 29.15 -17.98
N ASP A 593 1.57 29.97 -17.03
CA ASP A 593 1.80 31.44 -17.06
C ASP A 593 0.64 32.34 -17.51
N ARG A 594 -0.54 32.15 -16.91
CA ARG A 594 -1.76 32.85 -17.31
C ARG A 594 -2.32 33.71 -16.19
N ASN A 595 -2.80 34.89 -16.55
CA ASN A 595 -3.53 35.75 -15.64
C ASN A 595 -4.83 35.03 -15.25
N LEU A 596 -5.28 35.09 -13.99
CA LEU A 596 -6.57 34.50 -13.58
C LEU A 596 -7.77 35.05 -14.38
N ASN A 597 -7.56 36.16 -15.08
CA ASN A 597 -8.54 36.78 -15.98
C ASN A 597 -8.47 36.29 -17.44
N ASP A 598 -7.57 35.37 -17.78
CA ASP A 598 -7.46 34.82 -19.14
C ASP A 598 -8.67 33.93 -19.46
N ASP A 599 -9.18 34.05 -20.70
CA ASP A 599 -10.43 33.41 -21.12
C ASP A 599 -10.39 31.87 -20.95
N GLU A 600 -9.25 31.25 -21.24
CA GLU A 600 -9.03 29.80 -21.05
C GLU A 600 -9.05 29.40 -19.57
N VAL A 601 -8.51 30.24 -18.68
CA VAL A 601 -8.51 30.02 -17.23
C VAL A 601 -9.92 30.17 -16.65
N LEU A 602 -10.65 31.21 -17.05
CA LEU A 602 -12.04 31.43 -16.63
C LEU A 602 -12.96 30.30 -17.12
N GLN A 603 -12.71 29.75 -18.31
CA GLN A 603 -13.43 28.58 -18.80
C GLN A 603 -13.12 27.33 -17.96
N ALA A 604 -11.84 27.03 -17.72
CA ALA A 604 -11.44 25.89 -16.89
C ALA A 604 -11.96 26.00 -15.45
N LEU A 605 -11.92 27.19 -14.84
CA LEU A 605 -12.53 27.46 -13.53
C LEU A 605 -14.05 27.30 -13.58
N SER A 606 -14.72 27.72 -14.67
CA SER A 606 -16.16 27.54 -14.81
C SER A 606 -16.55 26.07 -14.93
N GLU A 607 -15.76 25.26 -15.63
CA GLU A 607 -15.94 23.81 -15.75
C GLU A 607 -15.69 23.12 -14.42
N LEU A 608 -14.62 23.50 -13.71
CA LEU A 608 -14.31 23.04 -12.37
C LEU A 608 -15.42 23.39 -11.37
N ALA A 609 -15.95 24.61 -11.40
CA ALA A 609 -17.07 25.03 -10.55
C ALA A 609 -18.36 24.24 -10.85
N ARG A 610 -18.63 23.89 -12.13
CA ARG A 610 -19.75 22.98 -12.47
C ARG A 610 -19.51 21.58 -11.92
N ALA A 611 -18.29 21.07 -12.09
CA ALA A 611 -17.91 19.76 -11.60
C ALA A 611 -18.05 19.69 -10.07
N SER A 612 -17.67 20.72 -9.32
CA SER A 612 -17.86 20.76 -7.85
C SER A 612 -19.30 21.08 -7.39
N GLY A 613 -20.26 21.20 -8.32
CA GLY A 613 -21.66 21.52 -8.02
C GLY A 613 -21.93 22.97 -7.61
N GLU A 614 -20.97 23.88 -7.83
CA GLU A 614 -21.07 25.31 -7.54
C GLU A 614 -21.68 26.08 -8.74
N LEU A 615 -22.92 25.71 -9.10
CA LEU A 615 -23.60 26.20 -10.31
C LEU A 615 -23.73 27.72 -10.39
N HIS A 616 -23.85 28.40 -9.25
CA HIS A 616 -23.87 29.86 -9.18
C HIS A 616 -22.53 30.47 -9.62
N LEU A 617 -21.42 29.96 -9.06
CA LEU A 617 -20.07 30.41 -9.40
C LEU A 617 -19.74 30.09 -10.86
N ALA A 618 -20.11 28.90 -11.35
CA ALA A 618 -19.98 28.54 -12.76
C ALA A 618 -20.73 29.51 -13.70
N ALA A 619 -21.95 29.88 -13.34
CA ALA A 619 -22.73 30.85 -14.11
C ALA A 619 -22.08 32.25 -14.07
N GLU A 620 -21.50 32.64 -12.93
CA GLU A 620 -20.80 33.92 -12.78
C GLU A 620 -19.48 33.98 -13.55
N LEU A 621 -18.66 32.93 -13.51
CA LEU A 621 -17.43 32.78 -14.31
C LEU A 621 -17.75 32.82 -15.80
N SER A 622 -18.81 32.13 -16.21
CA SER A 622 -19.32 32.17 -17.59
C SER A 622 -19.86 33.55 -18.01
N ARG A 623 -20.35 34.37 -17.07
CA ARG A 623 -20.81 35.75 -17.32
C ARG A 623 -19.69 36.78 -17.29
N SER A 624 -18.65 36.56 -16.48
CA SER A 624 -17.47 37.43 -16.38
C SER A 624 -16.71 37.53 -17.72
N ARG A 625 -16.92 36.54 -18.60
CA ARG A 625 -16.65 36.53 -20.05
C ARG A 625 -17.12 37.77 -20.81
N VAL A 626 -18.13 38.49 -20.30
CA VAL A 626 -18.73 39.69 -20.93
C VAL A 626 -18.28 41.00 -20.28
N VAL A 627 -17.79 40.96 -19.03
CA VAL A 627 -17.48 42.18 -18.23
C VAL A 627 -15.99 42.52 -18.30
N LEU A 628 -15.08 41.54 -18.33
CA LEU A 628 -13.64 41.77 -18.30
C LEU A 628 -13.03 42.16 -19.66
N THR A 629 -13.67 41.81 -20.78
CA THR A 629 -13.29 42.28 -22.13
C THR A 629 -13.31 43.81 -22.26
N ARG A 630 -13.98 44.52 -21.32
CA ARG A 630 -13.99 45.99 -21.23
C ARG A 630 -12.88 46.58 -20.35
N LEU A 631 -12.28 45.80 -19.44
CA LEU A 631 -11.27 46.28 -18.48
C LEU A 631 -9.82 46.04 -18.94
N VAL A 632 -9.56 45.01 -19.76
CA VAL A 632 -8.21 44.69 -20.28
C VAL A 632 -7.66 45.74 -21.26
N LYS A 633 -8.48 46.67 -21.77
CA LYS A 633 -8.02 47.77 -22.64
C LYS A 633 -7.18 48.87 -21.95
N ARG A 634 -6.70 48.68 -20.71
CA ARG A 634 -5.95 49.70 -19.96
C ARG A 634 -4.56 49.34 -19.42
N ASN A 635 -3.98 48.17 -19.74
CA ASN A 635 -2.59 47.87 -19.34
C ASN A 635 -1.79 47.23 -20.49
N PRO A 636 -0.73 47.89 -21.02
CA PRO A 636 0.05 47.35 -22.13
C PRO A 636 1.47 46.98 -21.67
N VAL A 637 1.69 45.82 -21.06
CA VAL A 637 3.05 45.23 -20.99
C VAL A 637 2.93 43.70 -20.96
N ILE A 638 3.79 43.07 -21.77
CA ILE A 638 4.13 41.64 -21.85
C ILE A 638 3.32 40.82 -22.87
N GLN A 639 3.93 40.59 -24.03
CA GLN A 639 3.57 39.54 -24.98
C GLN A 639 4.50 38.33 -24.78
N PRO A 640 4.00 37.09 -24.74
CA PRO A 640 4.84 35.90 -24.91
C PRO A 640 4.82 35.47 -26.38
N SER A 641 6.01 35.43 -26.98
CA SER A 641 6.27 34.87 -28.30
C SER A 641 6.89 33.47 -28.16
N VAL A 642 6.15 32.39 -28.44
CA VAL A 642 6.63 31.18 -29.13
C VAL A 642 5.42 30.44 -29.70
N ALA A 643 5.40 30.25 -31.01
CA ALA A 643 4.39 29.48 -31.75
C ALA A 643 4.88 28.05 -32.00
N LEU A 644 3.99 27.05 -31.90
CA LEU A 644 4.15 25.73 -32.53
C LEU A 644 2.80 25.28 -33.09
N GLY A 645 2.81 24.99 -34.39
CA GLY A 645 1.64 24.92 -35.25
C GLY A 645 0.89 23.59 -35.24
N ALA A 646 -0.36 23.67 -35.68
CA ALA A 646 -1.24 22.53 -35.95
C ALA A 646 -1.78 22.59 -37.39
N ALA A 647 -2.07 21.37 -37.90
CA ALA A 647 -3.08 20.99 -38.89
C ALA A 647 -2.69 20.78 -40.38
N SER A 648 -2.95 19.56 -40.86
CA SER A 648 -3.78 19.15 -42.04
C SER A 648 -3.40 17.69 -42.39
N SER A 649 -4.23 16.75 -42.83
CA SER A 649 -5.44 16.76 -43.69
C SER A 649 -6.12 15.37 -43.67
N ALA A 650 -7.44 15.30 -43.88
CA ALA A 650 -8.18 14.06 -44.14
C ALA A 650 -9.07 14.20 -45.40
N SER A 651 -9.01 13.22 -46.33
CA SER A 651 -10.05 12.97 -47.34
C SER A 651 -9.86 11.62 -48.10
N HIS A 652 -10.90 10.76 -48.04
CA HIS A 652 -11.36 9.66 -48.92
C HIS A 652 -10.47 8.45 -49.31
N VAL A 653 -10.96 7.22 -49.06
CA VAL A 653 -11.27 6.08 -50.01
C VAL A 653 -12.06 4.98 -49.25
N VAL A 654 -13.11 4.40 -49.84
CA VAL A 654 -13.80 3.17 -49.38
C VAL A 654 -13.70 2.13 -50.50
N ASP A 655 -13.09 0.98 -50.22
CA ASP A 655 -13.08 -0.22 -51.07
C ASP A 655 -13.26 -1.48 -50.20
N THR A 656 -13.88 -2.51 -50.79
CA THR A 656 -14.32 -3.78 -50.18
C THR A 656 -13.21 -4.56 -49.47
N VAL A 657 -13.49 -4.98 -48.24
CA VAL A 657 -12.57 -5.63 -47.28
C VAL A 657 -12.61 -7.16 -47.45
N SER A 658 -11.45 -7.82 -47.61
CA SER A 658 -11.37 -9.31 -47.65
C SER A 658 -11.59 -9.93 -46.27
N SER A 659 -11.96 -11.22 -46.20
CA SER A 659 -12.19 -11.94 -44.92
C SER A 659 -10.99 -11.85 -43.95
N SER A 660 -9.77 -11.79 -44.50
CA SER A 660 -8.53 -11.62 -43.74
C SER A 660 -8.36 -10.18 -43.21
N GLN A 661 -8.84 -9.18 -43.95
CA GLN A 661 -8.84 -7.78 -43.52
C GLN A 661 -9.96 -7.47 -42.52
N LEU A 662 -11.09 -8.19 -42.57
CA LEU A 662 -12.19 -8.08 -41.60
C LEU A 662 -11.75 -8.57 -40.22
N ALA A 663 -10.99 -9.67 -40.17
CA ALA A 663 -10.36 -10.16 -38.94
C ALA A 663 -9.34 -9.16 -38.37
N LEU A 664 -8.58 -8.49 -39.23
CA LEU A 664 -7.62 -7.43 -38.83
C LEU A 664 -8.33 -6.17 -38.29
N LEU A 665 -9.49 -5.82 -38.86
CA LEU A 665 -10.33 -4.69 -38.44
C LEU A 665 -11.01 -4.96 -37.09
N MET A 666 -11.51 -6.17 -36.85
CA MET A 666 -12.08 -6.56 -35.56
C MET A 666 -11.02 -6.67 -34.45
N MET A 667 -9.83 -7.21 -34.76
CA MET A 667 -8.72 -7.24 -33.78
C MET A 667 -8.20 -5.85 -33.40
N ARG A 668 -8.29 -4.85 -34.30
CA ARG A 668 -7.99 -3.45 -33.99
C ARG A 668 -9.11 -2.74 -33.22
N ALA A 669 -10.37 -3.09 -33.45
CA ALA A 669 -11.51 -2.56 -32.69
C ALA A 669 -11.49 -3.04 -31.22
N CYS A 670 -11.07 -4.28 -30.95
CA CYS A 670 -10.94 -4.79 -29.57
C CYS A 670 -9.84 -4.10 -28.74
N GLN A 671 -8.95 -3.30 -29.36
CA GLN A 671 -7.92 -2.55 -28.64
C GLN A 671 -8.39 -1.18 -28.16
N ASN A 672 -9.50 -0.63 -28.67
CA ASN A 672 -10.04 0.67 -28.27
C ASN A 672 -11.54 0.76 -28.59
N THR A 673 -12.37 0.96 -27.55
CA THR A 673 -13.81 1.35 -27.48
C THR A 673 -14.88 0.32 -27.10
N ASP A 674 -16.04 0.86 -26.75
CA ASP A 674 -17.25 0.31 -26.11
C ASP A 674 -17.94 -0.78 -26.95
N GLU A 675 -18.41 -1.83 -26.28
CA GLU A 675 -18.85 -3.14 -26.82
C GLU A 675 -19.97 -3.02 -27.87
N ALA A 676 -20.78 -1.96 -27.79
CA ALA A 676 -21.90 -1.69 -28.69
C ALA A 676 -21.48 -1.14 -30.07
N GLU A 677 -20.33 -0.46 -30.17
CA GLU A 677 -19.88 0.19 -31.40
C GLU A 677 -19.19 -0.81 -32.33
N ALA A 678 -18.39 -1.72 -31.76
CA ALA A 678 -17.78 -2.85 -32.47
C ALA A 678 -18.85 -3.79 -33.08
N LEU A 679 -19.94 -4.05 -32.33
CA LEU A 679 -21.07 -4.87 -32.78
C LEU A 679 -21.81 -4.26 -33.98
N THR A 680 -21.87 -2.92 -34.03
CA THR A 680 -22.56 -2.18 -35.09
C THR A 680 -21.74 -2.18 -36.38
N VAL A 681 -20.42 -2.03 -36.28
CA VAL A 681 -19.49 -2.09 -37.44
C VAL A 681 -19.44 -3.50 -38.04
N ALA A 682 -19.41 -4.55 -37.21
CA ALA A 682 -19.40 -5.93 -37.67
C ALA A 682 -20.67 -6.33 -38.45
N ARG A 683 -21.84 -5.88 -37.98
CA ARG A 683 -23.13 -6.14 -38.64
C ARG A 683 -23.32 -5.38 -39.95
N LEU A 684 -22.63 -4.26 -40.14
CA LEU A 684 -22.74 -3.45 -41.35
C LEU A 684 -21.91 -3.99 -42.52
N GLN A 685 -20.96 -4.91 -42.29
CA GLN A 685 -19.97 -5.31 -43.30
C GLN A 685 -19.96 -6.81 -43.67
N CYS A 686 -20.73 -7.69 -43.00
CA CYS A 686 -20.77 -9.13 -43.33
C CYS A 686 -22.22 -9.68 -43.32
N PRO A 687 -22.76 -10.22 -44.43
CA PRO A 687 -24.17 -10.66 -44.49
C PRO A 687 -24.44 -12.10 -44.03
N ASP A 688 -23.42 -12.84 -43.56
CA ASP A 688 -23.53 -14.30 -43.31
C ASP A 688 -23.56 -14.63 -41.80
N ASP A 689 -24.75 -14.92 -41.29
CA ASP A 689 -25.03 -15.12 -39.85
C ASP A 689 -24.25 -16.29 -39.22
N GLY A 690 -23.82 -17.28 -40.02
CA GLY A 690 -23.04 -18.43 -39.53
C GLY A 690 -21.62 -18.08 -39.11
N VAL A 691 -20.99 -17.12 -39.79
CA VAL A 691 -19.63 -16.62 -39.50
C VAL A 691 -19.67 -15.65 -38.33
N VAL A 692 -20.71 -14.81 -38.25
CA VAL A 692 -20.95 -13.88 -37.13
C VAL A 692 -21.14 -14.63 -35.81
N SER A 693 -21.85 -15.77 -35.83
CA SER A 693 -22.09 -16.57 -34.62
C SER A 693 -20.83 -17.32 -34.13
N ALA A 694 -19.97 -17.78 -35.04
CA ALA A 694 -18.67 -18.37 -34.70
C ALA A 694 -17.69 -17.31 -34.15
N LEU A 695 -17.71 -16.10 -34.70
CA LEU A 695 -16.90 -14.97 -34.24
C LEU A 695 -17.35 -14.42 -32.87
N LEU A 696 -18.66 -14.36 -32.60
CA LEU A 696 -19.21 -14.01 -31.28
C LEU A 696 -18.81 -15.01 -30.17
N GLY A 697 -18.59 -16.28 -30.55
CA GLY A 697 -18.02 -17.29 -29.64
C GLY A 697 -16.54 -17.05 -29.30
N LEU A 698 -15.77 -16.47 -30.23
CA LEU A 698 -14.38 -16.04 -29.98
C LEU A 698 -14.31 -14.70 -29.23
N ASP A 699 -15.23 -13.78 -29.48
CA ASP A 699 -15.27 -12.41 -28.94
C ASP A 699 -15.32 -12.39 -27.40
N VAL A 700 -16.17 -13.24 -26.80
CA VAL A 700 -16.31 -13.33 -25.33
C VAL A 700 -15.06 -13.91 -24.64
N ALA A 701 -14.31 -14.78 -25.34
CA ALA A 701 -13.09 -15.38 -24.83
C ALA A 701 -11.87 -14.46 -25.03
N LEU A 702 -11.75 -13.79 -26.17
CA LEU A 702 -10.66 -12.87 -26.48
C LEU A 702 -10.80 -11.51 -25.79
N ALA A 703 -12.00 -10.92 -25.70
CA ALA A 703 -12.22 -9.63 -25.04
C ALA A 703 -11.86 -9.65 -23.54
N ARG A 704 -11.88 -10.83 -22.90
CA ARG A 704 -11.39 -11.02 -21.53
C ARG A 704 -9.87 -11.21 -21.43
N ALA A 705 -9.20 -11.65 -22.50
CA ALA A 705 -7.78 -12.01 -22.51
C ALA A 705 -6.82 -10.91 -23.04
N VAL A 706 -7.34 -9.87 -23.74
CA VAL A 706 -6.52 -8.88 -24.49
C VAL A 706 -5.80 -7.81 -23.63
N LYS A 707 -5.85 -7.86 -22.29
CA LYS A 707 -5.16 -6.85 -21.44
C LYS A 707 -3.69 -7.19 -21.09
N SER A 708 -3.11 -8.24 -21.68
CA SER A 708 -1.78 -8.73 -21.33
C SER A 708 -0.72 -8.46 -22.41
N PRO A 709 0.42 -7.79 -22.09
CA PRO A 709 1.48 -7.48 -23.06
C PRO A 709 2.20 -8.71 -23.63
N GLY A 710 2.05 -9.89 -23.01
CA GLY A 710 2.60 -11.16 -23.54
C GLY A 710 1.85 -11.67 -24.76
N LEU A 711 0.53 -11.48 -24.81
CA LEU A 711 -0.34 -12.00 -25.87
C LEU A 711 -0.20 -11.21 -27.19
N ALA A 712 0.18 -9.92 -27.10
CA ALA A 712 0.45 -9.08 -28.27
C ALA A 712 1.52 -9.68 -29.21
N ARG A 713 2.50 -10.42 -28.67
CA ARG A 713 3.52 -11.10 -29.48
C ARG A 713 3.00 -12.35 -30.20
N VAL A 714 2.04 -13.07 -29.64
CA VAL A 714 1.39 -14.20 -30.33
C VAL A 714 0.48 -13.68 -31.44
N ILE A 715 -0.22 -12.56 -31.18
CA ILE A 715 -0.98 -11.83 -32.20
C ILE A 715 -0.04 -11.35 -33.32
N ASP A 716 1.17 -10.86 -33.00
CA ASP A 716 2.18 -10.49 -34.00
C ASP A 716 2.73 -11.69 -34.78
N VAL A 717 2.92 -12.86 -34.17
CA VAL A 717 3.36 -14.09 -34.86
C VAL A 717 2.28 -14.60 -35.82
N VAL A 718 0.99 -14.49 -35.44
CA VAL A 718 -0.15 -14.75 -36.32
C VAL A 718 -0.26 -13.68 -37.43
N ALA A 719 0.03 -12.42 -37.11
CA ALA A 719 0.04 -11.31 -38.07
C ALA A 719 1.24 -11.34 -39.05
N LEU A 720 2.33 -12.01 -38.69
CA LEU A 720 3.53 -12.19 -39.53
C LEU A 720 3.41 -13.37 -40.52
N GLY A 721 2.26 -14.06 -40.55
CA GLY A 721 1.96 -15.01 -41.61
C GLY A 721 2.79 -16.30 -41.55
N VAL A 722 3.00 -16.86 -40.36
CA VAL A 722 3.48 -18.25 -40.25
C VAL A 722 2.43 -19.14 -40.94
N PRO A 723 2.79 -19.90 -41.98
CA PRO A 723 1.83 -20.74 -42.69
C PRO A 723 1.37 -21.87 -41.76
N LEU A 724 0.09 -21.85 -41.39
CA LEU A 724 -0.60 -23.01 -40.84
C LEU A 724 -0.84 -23.99 -41.99
N GLU A 725 0.08 -24.95 -42.18
CA GLU A 725 -0.13 -26.06 -43.13
C GLU A 725 -0.71 -27.31 -42.42
N PRO A 726 -1.67 -28.05 -43.02
CA PRO A 726 -2.47 -27.76 -44.21
C PRO A 726 -3.90 -27.31 -43.88
N GLU A 727 -4.55 -26.69 -44.88
CA GLU A 727 -5.84 -26.00 -44.85
C GLU A 727 -6.88 -26.52 -43.82
N PRO A 728 -7.31 -25.68 -42.86
CA PRO A 728 -8.32 -26.07 -41.89
C PRO A 728 -9.68 -26.23 -42.58
N GLY A 729 -10.12 -27.48 -42.72
CA GLY A 729 -11.44 -27.82 -43.26
C GLY A 729 -12.59 -27.43 -42.32
N SER A 730 -12.31 -27.03 -41.09
CA SER A 730 -13.28 -26.57 -40.11
C SER A 730 -12.69 -25.56 -39.10
N ALA A 731 -13.55 -24.75 -38.47
CA ALA A 731 -13.15 -23.85 -37.38
C ALA A 731 -12.49 -24.59 -36.18
N GLY A 732 -12.77 -25.89 -36.00
CA GLY A 732 -12.17 -26.71 -34.96
C GLY A 732 -10.68 -27.01 -35.18
N ASP A 733 -10.24 -27.08 -36.44
CA ASP A 733 -8.85 -27.38 -36.79
C ASP A 733 -7.94 -26.17 -36.52
N VAL A 734 -8.46 -24.96 -36.73
CA VAL A 734 -7.79 -23.70 -36.39
C VAL A 734 -7.63 -23.56 -34.86
N LEU A 735 -8.69 -23.87 -34.10
CA LEU A 735 -8.64 -23.82 -32.63
C LEU A 735 -7.62 -24.82 -32.06
N GLY A 736 -7.56 -26.04 -32.61
CA GLY A 736 -6.58 -27.04 -32.18
C GLY A 736 -5.13 -26.58 -32.33
N ALA A 737 -4.79 -25.98 -33.49
CA ALA A 737 -3.43 -25.46 -33.73
C ALA A 737 -3.08 -24.27 -32.82
N ILE A 738 -4.05 -23.38 -32.53
CA ILE A 738 -3.85 -22.26 -31.60
C ILE A 738 -3.60 -22.76 -30.17
N VAL A 739 -4.36 -23.77 -29.72
CA VAL A 739 -4.17 -24.39 -28.40
C VAL A 739 -2.78 -24.99 -28.25
N GLU A 740 -2.28 -25.67 -29.29
CA GLU A 740 -0.96 -26.32 -29.26
C GLU A 740 0.19 -25.29 -29.29
N MET A 741 0.04 -24.20 -30.06
CA MET A 741 0.95 -23.04 -30.00
C MET A 741 0.95 -22.37 -28.62
N CYS A 742 -0.21 -22.19 -28.01
CA CYS A 742 -0.33 -21.58 -26.68
C CYS A 742 0.32 -22.44 -25.59
N ARG A 743 0.21 -23.77 -25.68
CA ARG A 743 0.91 -24.69 -24.77
C ARG A 743 2.44 -24.60 -24.90
N SER A 744 2.95 -24.57 -26.14
CA SER A 744 4.39 -24.45 -26.41
C SER A 744 4.99 -23.12 -25.92
N GLU A 745 4.29 -22.00 -26.14
CA GLU A 745 4.71 -20.70 -25.60
C GLU A 745 4.59 -20.63 -24.07
N GLY A 746 3.58 -21.28 -23.49
CA GLY A 746 3.42 -21.44 -22.03
C GLY A 746 4.64 -22.11 -21.38
N GLU A 747 5.08 -23.26 -21.90
CA GLU A 747 6.28 -23.97 -21.44
C GLU A 747 7.56 -23.11 -21.59
N GLY A 748 7.66 -22.35 -22.68
CA GLY A 748 8.74 -21.37 -22.91
C GLY A 748 8.71 -20.20 -21.92
N LEU A 749 7.53 -19.77 -21.49
CA LEU A 749 7.33 -18.71 -20.51
C LEU A 749 7.71 -19.16 -19.10
N GLU A 750 7.37 -20.38 -18.69
CA GLU A 750 7.79 -20.96 -17.40
C GLU A 750 9.33 -20.97 -17.27
N THR A 751 10.02 -21.38 -18.35
CA THR A 751 11.49 -21.39 -18.39
C THR A 751 12.07 -19.97 -18.27
N ARG A 752 11.43 -18.99 -18.90
CA ARG A 752 11.83 -17.57 -18.83
C ARG A 752 11.51 -16.95 -17.47
N LEU A 753 10.41 -17.36 -16.84
CA LEU A 753 10.02 -16.95 -15.50
C LEU A 753 11.04 -17.47 -14.47
N ALA A 754 11.43 -18.74 -14.55
CA ALA A 754 12.46 -19.31 -13.67
C ALA A 754 13.79 -18.54 -13.75
N ARG A 755 14.24 -18.20 -14.97
CA ARG A 755 15.46 -17.38 -15.18
C ARG A 755 15.28 -15.93 -14.71
N ALA A 756 14.09 -15.36 -14.83
CA ALA A 756 13.79 -14.03 -14.33
C ALA A 756 13.81 -14.01 -12.79
N ARG A 757 13.18 -14.98 -12.12
CA ARG A 757 13.24 -15.15 -10.65
C ARG A 757 14.67 -15.29 -10.13
N GLU A 758 15.51 -16.07 -10.80
CA GLU A 758 16.93 -16.25 -10.41
C GLU A 758 17.75 -14.94 -10.56
N ARG A 759 17.52 -14.20 -11.64
CA ARG A 759 18.17 -12.91 -11.88
C ARG A 759 17.70 -11.84 -10.89
N ASP A 760 16.40 -11.78 -10.63
CA ASP A 760 15.80 -10.82 -9.71
C ASP A 760 16.27 -11.09 -8.27
N SER A 761 16.37 -12.36 -7.88
CA SER A 761 16.97 -12.79 -6.60
C SER A 761 18.44 -12.34 -6.48
N SER A 762 19.23 -12.50 -7.55
CA SER A 762 20.65 -12.07 -7.57
C SER A 762 20.81 -10.55 -7.46
N GLU A 763 19.99 -9.78 -8.18
CA GLU A 763 20.00 -8.32 -8.11
C GLU A 763 19.43 -7.80 -6.78
N TYR A 764 18.44 -8.51 -6.21
CA TYR A 764 17.91 -8.25 -4.87
C TYR A 764 18.99 -8.44 -3.80
N LEU A 765 19.75 -9.53 -3.84
CA LEU A 765 20.87 -9.78 -2.92
C LEU A 765 21.99 -8.74 -3.05
N ALA A 766 22.26 -8.25 -4.26
CA ALA A 766 23.25 -7.21 -4.48
C ALA A 766 22.87 -5.88 -3.81
N ARG A 767 21.57 -5.61 -3.67
CA ARG A 767 21.02 -4.37 -3.09
C ARG A 767 20.69 -4.48 -1.59
N ASN A 768 20.54 -5.70 -1.06
CA ASN A 768 20.17 -5.96 0.33
C ASN A 768 21.22 -6.85 0.99
N LEU A 769 22.35 -6.23 1.34
CA LEU A 769 23.51 -6.90 1.94
C LEU A 769 23.19 -7.56 3.28
N ASP A 770 22.24 -7.01 4.03
CA ASP A 770 21.71 -7.59 5.26
C ASP A 770 21.01 -8.93 4.99
N VAL A 771 20.09 -8.98 4.01
CA VAL A 771 19.43 -10.23 3.59
C VAL A 771 20.45 -11.24 3.09
N ARG A 772 21.43 -10.79 2.29
CA ARG A 772 22.53 -11.64 1.82
C ARG A 772 23.31 -12.27 2.98
N THR A 773 23.67 -11.47 3.96
CA THR A 773 24.44 -11.91 5.13
C THR A 773 23.66 -12.96 5.92
N GLU A 774 22.36 -12.76 6.11
CA GLU A 774 21.51 -13.71 6.83
C GLU A 774 21.30 -15.03 6.04
N VAL A 775 21.25 -14.98 4.71
CA VAL A 775 21.22 -16.18 3.86
C VAL A 775 22.55 -16.94 3.94
N GLU A 776 23.69 -16.24 3.84
CA GLU A 776 25.03 -16.84 3.98
C GLU A 776 25.25 -17.43 5.39
N ALA A 777 24.64 -16.84 6.42
CA ALA A 777 24.64 -17.34 7.79
C ALA A 777 23.65 -18.49 8.03
N GLY A 778 22.79 -18.82 7.06
CA GLY A 778 21.76 -19.86 7.17
C GLY A 778 20.56 -19.48 8.07
N ALA A 779 20.42 -18.21 8.47
CA ALA A 779 19.27 -17.72 9.23
C ALA A 779 18.05 -17.50 8.32
N LEU A 780 18.29 -17.09 7.08
CA LEU A 780 17.29 -17.08 6.01
C LEU A 780 17.55 -18.24 5.05
N GLU A 781 16.48 -18.97 4.72
CA GLU A 781 16.57 -20.16 3.87
C GLU A 781 16.87 -19.84 2.41
N SER A 782 16.32 -18.73 1.91
CA SER A 782 16.50 -18.29 0.52
C SER A 782 16.23 -16.80 0.35
N ALA A 783 17.04 -16.15 -0.47
CA ALA A 783 16.83 -14.77 -0.87
C ALA A 783 15.62 -14.60 -1.78
N ALA A 784 15.39 -15.57 -2.69
CA ALA A 784 14.24 -15.58 -3.57
C ALA A 784 12.95 -15.67 -2.75
N TYR A 785 12.96 -16.49 -1.70
CA TYR A 785 11.84 -16.61 -0.79
C TYR A 785 11.55 -15.31 -0.02
N HIS A 786 12.58 -14.66 0.54
CA HIS A 786 12.43 -13.38 1.21
C HIS A 786 11.88 -12.31 0.24
N PHE A 787 12.38 -12.31 -1.00
CA PHE A 787 11.90 -11.44 -2.07
C PHE A 787 10.43 -11.68 -2.44
N HIS A 788 10.02 -12.93 -2.69
CA HIS A 788 8.65 -13.24 -3.07
C HIS A 788 7.64 -13.00 -1.94
N THR A 789 8.07 -13.14 -0.69
CA THR A 789 7.19 -12.93 0.48
C THR A 789 7.06 -11.44 0.84
N TYR A 790 8.15 -10.67 0.76
CA TYR A 790 8.21 -9.29 1.29
C TYR A 790 8.56 -8.22 0.26
N GLY A 791 9.24 -8.58 -0.83
CA GLY A 791 9.78 -7.65 -1.82
C GLY A 791 8.71 -6.85 -2.57
N ALA A 792 7.52 -7.42 -2.78
CA ALA A 792 6.38 -6.72 -3.41
C ALA A 792 5.78 -5.63 -2.49
N ALA A 793 5.78 -5.85 -1.17
CA ALA A 793 5.24 -4.91 -0.19
C ALA A 793 6.15 -3.70 0.05
N GLU A 794 7.46 -3.81 -0.21
CA GLU A 794 8.42 -2.72 -0.06
C GLU A 794 8.38 -1.67 -1.18
N GLY A 795 7.47 -1.80 -2.17
CA GLY A 795 7.25 -0.77 -3.20
C GLY A 795 8.46 -0.49 -4.10
N ARG A 796 9.46 -1.38 -4.13
CA ARG A 796 10.69 -1.14 -4.88
C ARG A 796 10.51 -1.54 -6.33
N VAL A 797 10.37 -0.53 -7.18
CA VAL A 797 10.31 -0.62 -8.65
C VAL A 797 11.67 -1.06 -9.20
N GLY A 798 11.94 -2.35 -9.09
CA GLY A 798 12.68 -3.14 -10.05
C GLY A 798 11.82 -4.36 -10.31
N PHE A 799 11.84 -4.92 -11.51
CA PHE A 799 11.25 -6.25 -11.80
C PHE A 799 9.76 -6.32 -12.17
N GLN A 800 9.29 -5.35 -12.96
CA GLN A 800 8.08 -5.48 -13.80
C GLN A 800 8.09 -6.73 -14.71
N ARG A 801 9.25 -7.39 -14.92
CA ARG A 801 9.40 -8.53 -15.83
C ARG A 801 8.82 -9.83 -15.27
N THR A 802 9.04 -10.14 -13.99
CA THR A 802 8.56 -11.40 -13.38
C THR A 802 7.05 -11.35 -13.19
N ALA A 803 6.51 -10.24 -12.67
CA ALA A 803 5.06 -10.03 -12.58
C ALA A 803 4.36 -10.04 -13.96
N ALA A 804 4.99 -9.47 -14.99
CA ALA A 804 4.44 -9.53 -16.35
C ALA A 804 4.50 -10.95 -16.96
N LEU A 805 5.52 -11.75 -16.62
CA LEU A 805 5.62 -13.15 -17.05
C LEU A 805 4.62 -14.04 -16.30
N GLU A 806 4.40 -13.81 -15.00
CA GLU A 806 3.40 -14.51 -14.19
C GLU A 806 1.97 -14.19 -14.64
N ALA A 807 1.65 -12.92 -14.87
CA ALA A 807 0.36 -12.51 -15.43
C ALA A 807 0.14 -13.17 -16.81
N ALA A 808 1.16 -13.14 -17.67
CA ALA A 808 1.09 -13.81 -18.96
C ALA A 808 0.86 -15.33 -18.80
N LEU A 809 1.53 -16.02 -17.88
CA LEU A 809 1.31 -17.46 -17.64
C LEU A 809 -0.12 -17.78 -17.22
N VAL A 810 -0.70 -16.99 -16.32
CA VAL A 810 -2.10 -17.14 -15.88
C VAL A 810 -3.06 -16.92 -17.06
N ASP A 811 -2.82 -15.90 -17.87
CA ASP A 811 -3.64 -15.59 -19.04
C ASP A 811 -3.55 -16.69 -20.10
N PHE A 812 -2.35 -17.26 -20.33
CA PHE A 812 -2.14 -18.37 -21.25
C PHE A 812 -2.84 -19.65 -20.77
N ALA A 813 -2.75 -19.97 -19.48
CA ALA A 813 -3.45 -21.11 -18.89
C ALA A 813 -4.98 -20.97 -19.04
N PHE A 814 -5.52 -19.79 -18.76
CA PHE A 814 -6.94 -19.48 -18.95
C PHE A 814 -7.38 -19.58 -20.42
N LEU A 815 -6.55 -19.11 -21.34
CA LEU A 815 -6.82 -19.15 -22.78
C LEU A 815 -6.83 -20.59 -23.30
N VAL A 816 -5.86 -21.42 -22.90
CA VAL A 816 -5.80 -22.85 -23.26
C VAL A 816 -7.03 -23.60 -22.74
N ASP A 817 -7.46 -23.31 -21.51
CA ASP A 817 -8.66 -23.92 -20.90
C ASP A 817 -9.97 -23.49 -21.59
N SER A 818 -10.01 -22.26 -22.12
CA SER A 818 -11.18 -21.69 -22.79
C SER A 818 -11.31 -22.14 -24.25
N LEU A 819 -10.19 -22.53 -24.88
CA LEU A 819 -10.13 -22.95 -26.28
C LEU A 819 -10.18 -24.48 -26.48
N ASP A 820 -10.22 -25.29 -25.42
CA ASP A 820 -10.29 -26.75 -25.52
C ASP A 820 -11.61 -27.22 -26.19
N PRO A 821 -11.55 -27.85 -27.38
CA PRO A 821 -12.73 -28.33 -28.11
C PRO A 821 -13.58 -29.34 -27.32
N GLY A 822 -13.01 -30.04 -26.33
CA GLY A 822 -13.70 -31.01 -25.50
C GLY A 822 -14.76 -30.41 -24.57
N ARG A 823 -14.58 -29.15 -24.13
CA ARG A 823 -15.53 -28.45 -23.25
C ARG A 823 -16.60 -27.67 -24.03
N ILE A 824 -16.25 -27.11 -25.19
CA ILE A 824 -17.15 -26.27 -26.02
C ILE A 824 -18.38 -27.04 -26.52
N ARG A 825 -18.27 -28.36 -26.72
CA ARG A 825 -19.41 -29.19 -27.17
C ARG A 825 -20.49 -29.44 -26.11
N SER A 826 -20.29 -29.06 -24.85
CA SER A 826 -21.23 -29.36 -23.75
C SER A 826 -22.19 -28.24 -23.37
N THR A 827 -22.00 -27.01 -23.87
CA THR A 827 -22.80 -25.85 -23.45
C THR A 827 -23.81 -25.40 -24.50
N ARG A 828 -24.91 -26.16 -24.65
CA ARG A 828 -26.19 -25.56 -25.09
C ARG A 828 -26.75 -24.76 -23.90
N TRP A 829 -26.56 -23.45 -23.93
CA TRP A 829 -27.16 -22.52 -22.99
C TRP A 829 -28.68 -22.46 -23.21
N SER A 830 -29.43 -23.13 -22.33
CA SER A 830 -30.82 -22.79 -22.08
C SER A 830 -31.00 -22.59 -20.58
N GLY A 831 -31.05 -21.31 -20.19
CA GLY A 831 -31.68 -20.75 -18.99
C GLY A 831 -31.41 -21.42 -17.64
N ILE A 832 -30.84 -20.68 -16.69
CA ILE A 832 -31.36 -20.53 -15.32
C ILE A 832 -30.54 -19.39 -14.66
N ALA A 833 -31.18 -18.23 -14.56
CA ALA A 833 -31.12 -17.47 -13.32
C ALA A 833 -32.27 -18.00 -12.46
N ARG A 834 -31.92 -18.51 -11.26
CA ARG A 834 -32.73 -18.74 -10.04
C ARG A 834 -32.64 -20.15 -9.46
N ASP A 835 -32.23 -20.13 -8.19
CA ASP A 835 -32.68 -20.96 -7.08
C ASP A 835 -32.18 -22.40 -6.89
N ARG A 836 -31.58 -22.57 -5.69
CA ARG A 836 -31.80 -23.67 -4.72
C ARG A 836 -31.27 -25.08 -5.03
N CYS A 837 -30.38 -25.52 -4.13
CA CYS A 837 -30.50 -26.80 -3.40
C CYS A 837 -30.30 -28.10 -4.23
N PRO A 838 -30.23 -29.30 -3.61
CA PRO A 838 -29.04 -30.14 -3.67
C PRO A 838 -29.33 -31.63 -3.98
N ARG A 839 -28.28 -32.46 -3.87
CA ARG A 839 -28.30 -33.93 -3.63
C ARG A 839 -28.76 -34.85 -4.78
N THR A 840 -27.85 -35.74 -5.19
CA THR A 840 -27.83 -37.22 -5.02
C THR A 840 -26.98 -37.81 -6.16
N GLY A 841 -26.03 -38.72 -5.97
CA GLY A 841 -25.62 -39.42 -4.74
C GLY A 841 -24.14 -39.78 -4.75
#